data_AF-A0AAW0LJS8-F1
#
_entry.id   AF-A0AAW0LJS8-F1
#
_cell.length_a   1.000
_cell.length_b   1.000
_cell.length_c   1.000
_cell.angle_alpha   90.00
_cell.angle_beta   90.00
_cell.angle_gamma   90.00
#
_symmetry.space_group_name_H-M   'P 1'
#
loop_
_entity.id
_entity.type
_entity.pdbx_description
1 polymer ?
#
loop_
_entity_poly.entity_id
_entity_poly.type
_entity_poly.pdbx_seq_one_letter_code
_entity_poly.pdbx_strand_id
1 'polypeptide(L)'
;VQNADDNIYLENVEPTLTFILQDSGIIVLNNEQGFSAQNIRALCDVTDAPEIHSNGFHVKFDISEGQIGFVLPTIVLPCDIDLFSRLASSDSDHLDDQCWNTCIVLPFRSRFLDSIVVNSIITMFSDLHPSLLLFLHRLKCIKFRNLLNDSLIVMKKEIVGNGIIRVSHGKEKMTWFVASKKLWTDVIRRDVQTTEISIALTLQESIDGDYTPLLDQWPVFAFLPLRTYGLKFILQGDFVLPSSREEVDGDSPWNQWLLSEFPGLFVDAERSFCALPCFRENPGKAVSAFMSFVPLVGEVHGFFSSLPRLIISKLRMTNCLLLEGGNDRWAPPCKVLRGWNEQACILLPDSMLSEHLGLGFLDRNIQISDSLARALGIEEYGPKILLQFIRSLSHVENGINSMGLYWLSSWLNALYTMSFHSSRQTLFNSDAEIDLIENLKKIPFIPLSDGTYSSVNEGTIWLQSDALSAGFDGRHGLEAFPNLFAKLRTVNPALLSASTVDTSCLDVSLVGNLTNLLHRIGVQWLSAHEIVKVHILPAVSDDRITNRDKNLMTEYVCFVMIHLQSNCPDCHVEREYIISQLRNKAFILTNQGFQRLVEVPIHFSKEYGNPVNVNMLINVVDMKWHEVDSTYLRHPVTESLSCGLEKWREFFQELGVVDFVQINQVDKTVSDISHIIFKNLMWERDLISPESIAKDWESHELVHLISVLSKNCMQQSCIYLLEIFDTLWDSCFSDKVMGYCNINSGGDSKPFKSSFMSSISDVQWVVSGTDDELHYPKDLFYDCEAVRSILGASAPYAVPKVRNGKLVSDIGFKVKVAMDDILEILKVWRGSQRPFKASISQMSNLYTFIWKEMATSRHKITEELHSGSCVFVPYASGSSREDVVPGMFLSPEEICWHDPTGCLDQIKEINPQSSLTEVTHCPLKMTLSNIYPGLPYFFIDGCGVYETPPLRSYLQILLQLSTVTLPSQAANASILLSLSLIKILLSLSTN
;
A
#
# COMPACT_ATOMS: atom_id res chain seq x y z
N VAL A 1 -29.50 7.54 78.18
CA VAL A 1 -28.40 8.30 77.53
C VAL A 1 -28.94 9.54 76.84
N GLN A 2 -29.84 9.44 75.85
CA GLN A 2 -30.39 10.63 75.14
C GLN A 2 -30.96 11.70 76.08
N ASN A 3 -31.82 11.30 77.04
CA ASN A 3 -32.37 12.24 78.03
C ASN A 3 -31.28 12.98 78.82
N ALA A 4 -30.13 12.34 79.06
CA ALA A 4 -29.00 12.99 79.74
C ALA A 4 -28.27 13.95 78.79
N ASP A 5 -28.15 13.62 77.50
CA ASP A 5 -27.57 14.53 76.50
C ASP A 5 -28.43 15.80 76.30
N ASP A 6 -29.75 15.68 76.43
CA ASP A 6 -30.68 16.81 76.30
C ASP A 6 -30.71 17.72 77.55
N ASN A 7 -30.21 17.24 78.70
CA ASN A 7 -30.19 17.98 79.96
C ASN A 7 -29.25 19.19 79.92
N ILE A 8 -29.43 20.11 80.88
CA ILE A 8 -28.61 21.31 81.03
C ILE A 8 -27.56 21.07 82.12
N TYR A 9 -26.31 21.45 81.84
CA TYR A 9 -25.17 21.29 82.73
C TYR A 9 -24.55 22.64 83.05
N LEU A 10 -23.88 22.77 84.20
CA LEU A 10 -23.07 23.95 84.53
C LEU A 10 -21.84 24.03 83.63
N GLU A 11 -21.35 25.24 83.35
CA GLU A 11 -20.20 25.44 82.45
C GLU A 11 -18.89 24.78 82.97
N ASN A 12 -18.76 24.66 84.29
CA ASN A 12 -17.54 24.16 84.95
C ASN A 12 -17.58 22.67 85.29
N VAL A 13 -18.64 21.93 84.90
CA VAL A 13 -18.73 20.49 85.17
C VAL A 13 -18.58 19.68 83.90
N GLU A 14 -17.96 18.50 83.99
CA GLU A 14 -17.97 17.53 82.91
C GLU A 14 -19.34 16.80 82.89
N PRO A 15 -20.16 16.97 81.83
CA PRO A 15 -21.46 16.31 81.75
C PRO A 15 -21.31 14.78 81.77
N THR A 16 -21.80 14.16 82.84
CA THR A 16 -21.53 12.75 83.17
C THR A 16 -22.83 12.01 83.48
N LEU A 17 -22.94 10.79 82.97
CA LEU A 17 -24.01 9.84 83.26
C LEU A 17 -23.40 8.56 83.82
N THR A 18 -23.77 8.19 85.05
CA THR A 18 -23.28 6.98 85.70
C THR A 18 -24.39 5.97 85.90
N PHE A 19 -24.14 4.73 85.54
CA PHE A 19 -24.99 3.57 85.83
C PHE A 19 -24.29 2.71 86.88
N ILE A 20 -25.00 2.33 87.94
CA ILE A 20 -24.52 1.42 88.98
C ILE A 20 -25.45 0.21 89.00
N LEU A 21 -24.90 -0.96 88.68
CA LEU A 21 -25.62 -2.24 88.71
C LEU A 21 -25.48 -2.90 90.08
N GLN A 22 -26.61 -3.29 90.67
CA GLN A 22 -26.75 -4.02 91.93
C GLN A 22 -27.63 -5.27 91.74
N ASP A 23 -27.63 -6.18 92.71
CA ASP A 23 -28.50 -7.38 92.71
C ASP A 23 -30.00 -7.03 92.60
N SER A 24 -30.41 -5.89 93.16
CA SER A 24 -31.80 -5.46 93.25
C SER A 24 -32.27 -4.54 92.11
N GLY A 25 -31.36 -4.02 91.29
CA GLY A 25 -31.70 -3.05 90.24
C GLY A 25 -30.52 -2.23 89.72
N ILE A 26 -30.84 -1.18 88.98
CA ILE A 26 -29.88 -0.23 88.42
C ILE A 26 -30.12 1.15 89.02
N ILE A 27 -29.06 1.82 89.45
CA ILE A 27 -29.09 3.22 89.87
C ILE A 27 -28.47 4.05 88.75
N VAL A 28 -29.12 5.16 88.38
CA VAL A 28 -28.66 6.09 87.36
C VAL A 28 -28.41 7.44 88.00
N LEU A 29 -27.17 7.94 87.91
CA LEU A 29 -26.78 9.24 88.42
C LEU A 29 -26.45 10.19 87.26
N ASN A 30 -26.89 11.44 87.33
CA ASN A 30 -26.60 12.48 86.36
C ASN A 30 -26.32 13.81 87.06
N ASN A 31 -25.23 14.49 86.69
CA ASN A 31 -24.78 15.74 87.31
C ASN A 31 -25.33 17.01 86.62
N GLU A 32 -26.55 16.91 86.10
CA GLU A 32 -27.26 18.01 85.44
C GLU A 32 -27.77 19.08 86.40
N GLN A 33 -28.43 20.14 85.91
CA GLN A 33 -29.03 21.19 86.75
C GLN A 33 -30.47 20.90 87.22
N GLY A 34 -31.21 19.97 86.60
CA GLY A 34 -32.55 19.59 87.10
C GLY A 34 -33.45 18.89 86.08
N PHE A 35 -34.13 17.85 86.57
CA PHE A 35 -34.92 16.92 85.76
C PHE A 35 -36.24 17.53 85.25
N SER A 36 -36.57 17.33 83.97
CA SER A 36 -37.83 17.83 83.36
C SER A 36 -38.97 16.80 83.40
N ALA A 37 -40.22 17.27 83.52
CA ALA A 37 -41.42 16.43 83.62
C ALA A 37 -41.71 15.57 82.36
N GLN A 38 -41.15 15.92 81.20
CA GLN A 38 -41.36 15.18 79.94
C GLN A 38 -40.65 13.80 79.94
N ASN A 39 -39.65 13.59 80.80
CA ASN A 39 -38.81 12.38 80.84
C ASN A 39 -39.42 11.19 81.61
N ILE A 40 -40.52 11.39 82.34
CA ILE A 40 -41.09 10.40 83.28
C ILE A 40 -41.74 9.21 82.55
N ARG A 41 -42.33 9.41 81.37
CA ARG A 41 -43.06 8.33 80.65
C ARG A 41 -42.15 7.20 80.20
N ALA A 42 -40.94 7.51 79.71
CA ALA A 42 -39.99 6.51 79.20
C ALA A 42 -39.37 5.64 80.31
N LEU A 43 -39.35 6.13 81.55
CA LEU A 43 -38.82 5.39 82.71
C LEU A 43 -39.75 4.27 83.18
N CYS A 44 -41.06 4.44 82.99
CA CYS A 44 -42.09 3.46 83.39
C CYS A 44 -42.14 2.22 82.48
N ASP A 45 -41.50 2.27 81.30
CA ASP A 45 -41.38 1.10 80.41
C ASP A 45 -40.33 0.10 80.91
N VAL A 46 -39.33 0.58 81.66
CA VAL A 46 -38.14 -0.19 82.09
C VAL A 46 -38.38 -0.96 83.39
N THR A 47 -39.13 -0.38 84.33
CA THR A 47 -39.44 -1.00 85.63
C THR A 47 -40.86 -0.66 86.07
N ASP A 48 -41.44 -1.54 86.88
CA ASP A 48 -42.79 -1.36 87.44
C ASP A 48 -42.80 -0.33 88.59
N ALA A 49 -41.64 0.06 89.12
CA ALA A 49 -41.52 0.91 90.31
C ALA A 49 -40.35 1.94 90.26
N PRO A 50 -40.20 2.81 89.24
CA PRO A 50 -39.06 3.73 89.20
C PRO A 50 -39.14 4.82 90.29
N GLU A 51 -38.01 5.07 90.97
CA GLU A 51 -37.87 6.15 91.96
C GLU A 51 -36.95 7.23 91.41
N ILE A 52 -37.36 8.49 91.52
CA ILE A 52 -36.64 9.66 91.00
C ILE A 52 -36.36 10.61 92.16
N HIS A 53 -35.08 10.90 92.38
CA HIS A 53 -34.59 11.83 93.38
C HIS A 53 -33.83 12.95 92.66
N SER A 54 -34.40 14.14 92.56
CA SER A 54 -33.77 15.27 91.86
C SER A 54 -34.09 16.59 92.55
N ASN A 55 -33.07 17.40 92.88
CA ASN A 55 -33.22 18.75 93.46
C ASN A 55 -34.26 18.87 94.60
N GLY A 56 -34.26 17.91 95.54
CA GLY A 56 -35.17 17.87 96.69
C GLY A 56 -36.56 17.28 96.44
N PHE A 57 -36.87 16.87 95.20
CA PHE A 57 -38.04 16.09 94.87
C PHE A 57 -37.71 14.59 94.91
N HIS A 58 -38.53 13.82 95.64
CA HIS A 58 -38.35 12.38 95.83
C HIS A 58 -39.67 11.67 95.54
N VAL A 59 -39.78 11.08 94.35
CA VAL A 59 -41.03 10.56 93.82
C VAL A 59 -40.81 9.14 93.30
N LYS A 60 -41.67 8.21 93.73
CA LYS A 60 -41.78 6.86 93.21
C LYS A 60 -43.05 6.73 92.38
N PHE A 61 -42.95 6.06 91.23
CA PHE A 61 -44.11 5.66 90.44
C PHE A 61 -44.23 4.16 90.58
N ASP A 62 -45.32 3.62 91.11
CA ASP A 62 -45.48 2.16 91.27
C ASP A 62 -46.76 1.69 90.57
N ILE A 63 -46.60 0.81 89.57
CA ILE A 63 -47.71 0.25 88.79
C ILE A 63 -48.60 -0.64 89.66
N SER A 64 -48.06 -1.25 90.72
CA SER A 64 -48.80 -2.10 91.65
C SER A 64 -49.62 -1.33 92.68
N GLU A 65 -49.30 -0.06 92.94
CA GLU A 65 -50.01 0.81 93.88
C GLU A 65 -51.16 1.59 93.20
N GLY A 66 -51.27 1.54 91.87
CA GLY A 66 -52.27 2.28 91.10
C GLY A 66 -53.68 1.70 91.19
N GLN A 67 -54.67 2.55 91.50
CA GLN A 67 -56.09 2.19 91.36
C GLN A 67 -56.58 2.49 89.94
N ILE A 68 -57.14 1.48 89.27
CA ILE A 68 -57.86 1.62 87.97
C ILE A 68 -56.95 2.09 86.80
N GLY A 69 -55.73 1.56 86.70
CA GLY A 69 -54.89 1.71 85.49
C GLY A 69 -54.14 3.03 85.34
N PHE A 70 -54.16 3.91 86.34
CA PHE A 70 -53.31 5.11 86.38
C PHE A 70 -52.18 4.94 87.41
N VAL A 71 -50.95 5.20 86.98
CA VAL A 71 -49.77 5.24 87.86
C VAL A 71 -49.68 6.65 88.46
N LEU A 72 -49.82 6.76 89.78
CA LEU A 72 -49.71 8.04 90.49
C LEU A 72 -48.32 8.19 91.13
N PRO A 73 -47.77 9.42 91.20
CA PRO A 73 -46.54 9.69 91.93
C PRO A 73 -46.76 9.60 93.44
N THR A 74 -45.99 8.74 94.11
CA THR A 74 -45.93 8.62 95.58
C THR A 74 -44.68 9.34 96.09
N ILE A 75 -44.81 10.21 97.09
CA ILE A 75 -43.67 10.88 97.71
C ILE A 75 -42.92 9.87 98.58
N VAL A 76 -41.61 9.73 98.36
CA VAL A 76 -40.73 8.82 99.10
C VAL A 76 -39.67 9.59 99.90
N LEU A 77 -38.99 8.90 100.82
CA LEU A 77 -37.90 9.51 101.58
C LEU A 77 -36.69 9.84 100.68
N PRO A 78 -35.85 10.82 101.05
CA PRO A 78 -34.61 11.10 100.36
C PRO A 78 -33.73 9.85 100.28
N CYS A 79 -33.17 9.60 99.09
CA CYS A 79 -32.21 8.55 98.87
C CYS A 79 -30.80 9.00 99.28
N ASP A 80 -29.96 8.09 99.77
CA ASP A 80 -28.57 8.38 100.15
C ASP A 80 -27.69 8.50 98.88
N ILE A 81 -27.77 9.68 98.26
CA ILE A 81 -26.99 10.02 97.06
C ILE A 81 -25.49 9.99 97.38
N ASP A 82 -25.07 10.36 98.59
CA ASP A 82 -23.66 10.36 99.02
C ASP A 82 -23.07 8.93 99.06
N LEU A 83 -23.87 7.94 99.46
CA LEU A 83 -23.48 6.53 99.38
C LEU A 83 -23.27 6.09 97.92
N PHE A 84 -24.20 6.39 97.02
CA PHE A 84 -24.06 6.01 95.61
C PHE A 84 -22.94 6.79 94.90
N SER A 85 -22.69 8.03 95.30
CA SER A 85 -21.57 8.84 94.83
C SER A 85 -20.23 8.17 95.14
N ARG A 86 -20.06 7.67 96.37
CA ARG A 86 -18.86 6.91 96.77
C ARG A 86 -18.72 5.58 96.04
N LEU A 87 -19.83 4.91 95.73
CA LEU A 87 -19.83 3.66 94.98
C LEU A 87 -19.51 3.87 93.48
N ALA A 88 -19.82 5.05 92.94
CA ALA A 88 -19.52 5.45 91.57
C ALA A 88 -18.06 5.86 91.33
N SER A 89 -17.33 6.26 92.38
CA SER A 89 -15.92 6.66 92.33
C SER A 89 -14.95 5.49 92.54
N SER A 90 -13.83 5.46 91.82
CA SER A 90 -12.67 4.62 92.16
C SER A 90 -11.72 5.36 93.11
N ASP A 91 -10.98 4.64 93.96
CA ASP A 91 -10.04 5.16 94.98
C ASP A 91 -8.94 6.13 94.47
N SER A 92 -8.88 6.45 93.18
CA SER A 92 -7.92 7.37 92.55
C SER A 92 -8.46 8.78 92.24
N ASP A 93 -9.78 9.03 92.32
CA ASP A 93 -10.40 10.31 91.94
C ASP A 93 -10.61 11.22 93.17
N HIS A 94 -9.52 11.67 93.80
CA HIS A 94 -9.60 12.41 95.07
C HIS A 94 -9.86 13.93 94.98
N LEU A 95 -10.28 14.49 93.84
CA LEU A 95 -10.43 15.95 93.72
C LEU A 95 -11.60 16.49 92.87
N ASP A 96 -12.58 15.67 92.45
CA ASP A 96 -13.81 16.20 91.82
C ASP A 96 -15.01 15.95 92.75
N ASP A 97 -15.44 17.00 93.45
CA ASP A 97 -16.76 17.09 94.12
C ASP A 97 -17.86 17.10 93.03
N GLN A 98 -18.07 15.97 92.35
CA GLN A 98 -19.19 15.81 91.44
C GLN A 98 -20.47 15.62 92.27
N CYS A 99 -21.15 16.73 92.56
CA CYS A 99 -22.51 16.69 93.11
C CYS A 99 -23.47 16.09 92.08
N TRP A 100 -24.07 14.95 92.42
CA TRP A 100 -25.10 14.30 91.61
C TRP A 100 -26.47 14.91 91.93
N ASN A 101 -27.01 15.71 91.02
CA ASN A 101 -28.26 16.43 91.23
C ASN A 101 -29.51 15.59 90.90
N THR A 102 -29.36 14.57 90.05
CA THR A 102 -30.43 13.63 89.70
C THR A 102 -29.95 12.19 89.91
N CYS A 103 -30.69 11.45 90.75
CA CYS A 103 -30.53 10.02 91.01
C CYS A 103 -31.85 9.31 90.69
N ILE A 104 -31.78 8.26 89.88
CA ILE A 104 -32.94 7.44 89.50
C ILE A 104 -32.66 6.01 89.93
N VAL A 105 -33.54 5.44 90.75
CA VAL A 105 -33.48 4.05 91.18
C VAL A 105 -34.45 3.24 90.33
N LEU A 106 -33.92 2.24 89.62
CA LEU A 106 -34.67 1.36 88.75
C LEU A 106 -34.62 -0.07 89.30
N PRO A 107 -35.54 -0.45 90.21
CA PRO A 107 -35.58 -1.81 90.75
C PRO A 107 -35.92 -2.82 89.66
N PHE A 108 -35.36 -4.03 89.73
CA PHE A 108 -35.77 -5.09 88.82
C PHE A 108 -37.19 -5.55 89.13
N ARG A 109 -37.96 -5.83 88.07
CA ARG A 109 -39.29 -6.43 88.20
C ARG A 109 -39.16 -7.79 88.93
N SER A 110 -40.08 -8.12 89.83
CA SER A 110 -40.02 -9.29 90.73
C SER A 110 -39.88 -10.67 90.05
N ARG A 111 -40.16 -10.73 88.75
CA ARG A 111 -40.04 -11.91 87.85
C ARG A 111 -38.66 -12.05 87.18
N PHE A 112 -37.72 -11.14 87.47
CA PHE A 112 -36.43 -11.01 86.77
C PHE A 112 -35.20 -11.24 87.67
N LEU A 113 -35.38 -11.87 88.83
CA LEU A 113 -34.29 -12.29 89.73
C LEU A 113 -33.46 -13.49 89.20
N ASP A 114 -33.72 -13.95 87.98
CA ASP A 114 -32.94 -15.00 87.32
C ASP A 114 -31.60 -14.44 86.80
N SER A 115 -30.50 -15.15 87.09
CA SER A 115 -29.13 -14.79 86.68
C SER A 115 -28.96 -14.53 85.17
N ILE A 116 -29.85 -15.07 84.34
CA ILE A 116 -29.88 -14.90 82.89
C ILE A 116 -30.16 -13.45 82.48
N VAL A 117 -31.07 -12.75 83.17
CA VAL A 117 -31.45 -11.37 82.82
C VAL A 117 -30.37 -10.38 83.27
N VAL A 118 -29.82 -10.56 84.47
CA VAL A 118 -28.70 -9.74 84.96
C VAL A 118 -27.49 -9.89 84.04
N ASN A 119 -27.19 -11.12 83.60
CA ASN A 119 -26.17 -11.36 82.57
C ASN A 119 -26.51 -10.68 81.25
N SER A 120 -27.78 -10.69 80.82
CA SER A 120 -28.22 -9.98 79.61
C SER A 120 -28.06 -8.45 79.72
N ILE A 121 -28.24 -7.88 80.91
CA ILE A 121 -28.00 -6.45 81.17
C ILE A 121 -26.50 -6.16 81.15
N ILE A 122 -25.68 -7.00 81.78
CA ILE A 122 -24.22 -6.89 81.74
C ILE A 122 -23.71 -6.98 80.30
N THR A 123 -24.26 -7.87 79.47
CA THR A 123 -23.91 -7.94 78.04
C THR A 123 -24.37 -6.69 77.31
N MET A 124 -25.59 -6.17 77.54
CA MET A 124 -26.06 -4.93 76.91
C MET A 124 -25.15 -3.72 77.22
N PHE A 125 -24.64 -3.58 78.44
CA PHE A 125 -23.70 -2.51 78.79
C PHE A 125 -22.28 -2.76 78.29
N SER A 126 -21.84 -4.02 78.24
CA SER A 126 -20.56 -4.40 77.61
C SER A 126 -20.56 -4.18 76.09
N ASP A 127 -21.72 -4.35 75.45
CA ASP A 127 -21.94 -4.12 74.02
C ASP A 127 -22.10 -2.63 73.68
N LEU A 128 -22.15 -1.74 74.67
CA LEU A 128 -22.29 -0.30 74.45
C LEU A 128 -20.99 0.26 73.87
N HIS A 129 -21.00 0.47 72.55
CA HIS A 129 -19.81 0.89 71.85
C HIS A 129 -19.44 2.36 72.17
N PRO A 130 -18.15 2.68 72.43
CA PRO A 130 -17.71 4.04 72.79
C PRO A 130 -18.07 5.11 71.78
N SER A 131 -18.20 4.74 70.49
CA SER A 131 -18.58 5.66 69.41
C SER A 131 -19.96 6.32 69.62
N LEU A 132 -20.80 5.82 70.54
CA LEU A 132 -22.02 6.49 70.96
C LEU A 132 -21.77 7.95 71.36
N LEU A 133 -20.66 8.24 72.05
CA LEU A 133 -20.34 9.59 72.50
C LEU A 133 -20.00 10.56 71.36
N LEU A 134 -19.65 10.08 70.15
CA LEU A 134 -19.17 10.93 69.06
C LEU A 134 -20.18 12.01 68.68
N PHE A 135 -21.47 11.64 68.62
CA PHE A 135 -22.54 12.52 68.13
C PHE A 135 -23.43 13.09 69.24
N LEU A 136 -23.14 12.79 70.50
CA LEU A 136 -23.78 13.45 71.63
C LEU A 136 -23.29 14.90 71.75
N HIS A 137 -24.22 15.83 71.97
CA HIS A 137 -23.92 17.26 71.92
C HIS A 137 -23.39 17.80 73.25
N ARG A 138 -23.92 17.31 74.38
CA ARG A 138 -23.62 17.82 75.72
C ARG A 138 -22.93 16.79 76.58
N LEU A 139 -23.38 15.53 76.57
CA LEU A 139 -22.83 14.46 77.39
C LEU A 139 -21.41 14.10 76.94
N LYS A 140 -20.45 14.17 77.87
CA LYS A 140 -19.03 13.89 77.60
C LYS A 140 -18.56 12.58 78.21
N CYS A 141 -19.20 12.11 79.27
CA CYS A 141 -18.73 10.96 80.03
C CYS A 141 -19.89 10.00 80.37
N ILE A 142 -19.69 8.71 80.16
CA ILE A 142 -20.58 7.64 80.61
C ILE A 142 -19.76 6.67 81.47
N LYS A 143 -20.20 6.45 82.71
CA LYS A 143 -19.60 5.49 83.63
C LYS A 143 -20.56 4.32 83.86
N PHE A 144 -20.06 3.09 83.85
CA PHE A 144 -20.81 1.90 84.22
C PHE A 144 -20.05 1.14 85.31
N ARG A 145 -20.62 1.14 86.52
CA ARG A 145 -20.09 0.45 87.70
C ARG A 145 -20.91 -0.81 87.93
N ASN A 146 -20.26 -1.97 87.90
CA ASN A 146 -20.89 -3.24 88.22
C ASN A 146 -20.43 -3.72 89.60
N LEU A 147 -21.32 -3.69 90.58
CA LEU A 147 -21.00 -4.10 91.95
C LEU A 147 -20.98 -5.63 92.12
N LEU A 148 -21.48 -6.40 91.13
CA LEU A 148 -21.49 -7.87 91.17
C LEU A 148 -20.11 -8.47 90.91
N ASN A 149 -19.31 -7.81 90.07
CA ASN A 149 -17.96 -8.25 89.68
C ASN A 149 -16.89 -7.19 89.95
N ASP A 150 -17.24 -6.12 90.67
CA ASP A 150 -16.38 -4.99 91.03
C ASP A 150 -15.71 -4.28 89.83
N SER A 151 -16.30 -4.34 88.63
CA SER A 151 -15.76 -3.67 87.44
C SER A 151 -16.28 -2.24 87.28
N LEU A 152 -15.44 -1.35 86.72
CA LEU A 152 -15.80 0.02 86.36
C LEU A 152 -15.35 0.29 84.93
N ILE A 153 -16.31 0.59 84.06
CA ILE A 153 -16.08 0.99 82.67
C ILE A 153 -16.33 2.50 82.59
N VAL A 154 -15.34 3.24 82.07
CA VAL A 154 -15.44 4.69 81.86
C VAL A 154 -15.25 4.97 80.37
N MET A 155 -16.26 5.60 79.78
CA MET A 155 -16.21 6.13 78.43
C MET A 155 -16.19 7.65 78.47
N LYS A 156 -15.21 8.27 77.83
CA LYS A 156 -15.03 9.73 77.86
C LYS A 156 -14.71 10.27 76.48
N LYS A 157 -15.37 11.39 76.14
CA LYS A 157 -15.21 12.16 74.90
C LYS A 157 -14.34 13.38 75.16
N GLU A 158 -13.29 13.53 74.38
CA GLU A 158 -12.41 14.69 74.35
C GLU A 158 -12.41 15.29 72.94
N ILE A 159 -12.71 16.59 72.83
CA ILE A 159 -12.69 17.32 71.56
C ILE A 159 -11.36 18.06 71.49
N VAL A 160 -10.45 17.62 70.62
CA VAL A 160 -9.08 18.17 70.51
C VAL A 160 -9.05 19.40 69.59
N GLY A 161 -9.92 19.47 68.59
CA GLY A 161 -10.03 20.55 67.60
C GLY A 161 -9.84 20.08 66.16
N ASN A 162 -10.13 20.95 65.17
CA ASN A 162 -10.04 20.64 63.73
C ASN A 162 -10.82 19.38 63.29
N GLY A 163 -11.94 19.07 63.96
CA GLY A 163 -12.73 17.88 63.69
C GLY A 163 -12.22 16.60 64.36
N ILE A 164 -11.12 16.64 65.11
CA ILE A 164 -10.60 15.46 65.83
C ILE A 164 -11.29 15.29 67.18
N ILE A 165 -11.90 14.12 67.38
CA ILE A 165 -12.53 13.69 68.62
C ILE A 165 -11.85 12.40 69.09
N ARG A 166 -11.44 12.38 70.35
CA ARG A 166 -10.92 11.19 71.02
C ARG A 166 -11.98 10.62 71.95
N VAL A 167 -12.20 9.32 71.84
CA VAL A 167 -13.07 8.59 72.75
C VAL A 167 -12.23 7.53 73.45
N SER A 168 -12.13 7.62 74.78
CA SER A 168 -11.47 6.62 75.60
C SER A 168 -12.49 5.62 76.15
N HIS A 169 -12.14 4.33 76.15
CA HIS A 169 -12.88 3.25 76.77
C HIS A 169 -11.95 2.50 77.72
N GLY A 170 -12.01 2.83 79.01
CA GLY A 170 -11.02 2.36 79.98
C GLY A 170 -9.60 2.78 79.59
N LYS A 171 -8.73 1.81 79.25
CA LYS A 171 -7.35 2.06 78.79
C LYS A 171 -7.23 2.30 77.30
N GLU A 172 -8.22 1.89 76.52
CA GLU A 172 -8.21 2.02 75.07
C GLU A 172 -8.61 3.44 74.68
N LYS A 173 -7.99 3.96 73.61
CA LYS A 173 -8.32 5.26 73.04
C LYS A 173 -8.55 5.10 71.55
N MET A 174 -9.65 5.64 71.06
CA MET A 174 -9.97 5.69 69.63
C MET A 174 -10.02 7.15 69.20
N THR A 175 -9.38 7.45 68.07
CA THR A 175 -9.35 8.79 67.48
C THR A 175 -10.23 8.82 66.24
N TRP A 176 -11.02 9.87 66.09
CA TRP A 176 -11.98 10.02 65.02
C TRP A 176 -11.86 11.41 64.41
N PHE A 177 -11.92 11.48 63.09
CA PHE A 177 -12.17 12.72 62.38
C PHE A 177 -13.66 12.82 62.07
N VAL A 178 -14.34 13.81 62.64
CA VAL A 178 -15.78 14.03 62.51
C VAL A 178 -16.04 15.30 61.70
N ALA A 179 -16.77 15.15 60.61
CA ALA A 179 -17.27 16.25 59.80
C ALA A 179 -18.79 16.26 59.84
N SER A 180 -19.38 17.42 60.13
CA SER A 180 -20.83 17.59 60.25
C SER A 180 -21.33 18.75 59.40
N LYS A 181 -22.55 18.61 58.89
CA LYS A 181 -23.21 19.63 58.07
C LYS A 181 -24.66 19.78 58.50
N LYS A 182 -25.03 21.04 58.82
CA LYS A 182 -26.41 21.43 59.08
C LYS A 182 -27.14 21.64 57.77
N LEU A 183 -28.29 20.99 57.63
CA LEU A 183 -29.17 21.04 56.46
C LEU A 183 -30.46 21.78 56.83
N TRP A 184 -30.98 22.54 55.88
CA TRP A 184 -32.20 23.34 56.01
C TRP A 184 -33.24 22.82 55.04
N THR A 185 -34.48 22.59 55.49
CA THR A 185 -35.57 22.14 54.62
C THR A 185 -36.93 22.52 55.19
N ASP A 186 -37.75 23.19 54.36
CA ASP A 186 -39.12 23.57 54.70
C ASP A 186 -40.16 22.69 53.96
N VAL A 187 -39.71 21.84 53.03
CA VAL A 187 -40.57 21.26 51.98
C VAL A 187 -40.88 19.78 52.22
N ILE A 188 -39.96 19.02 52.82
CA ILE A 188 -40.06 17.56 52.91
C ILE A 188 -40.77 17.12 54.20
N ARG A 189 -40.55 17.85 55.30
CA ARG A 189 -41.12 17.55 56.61
C ARG A 189 -41.44 18.86 57.34
N ARG A 190 -42.73 19.14 57.58
CA ARG A 190 -43.19 20.46 58.08
C ARG A 190 -42.86 20.71 59.56
N ASP A 191 -42.54 19.63 60.28
CA ASP A 191 -42.25 19.55 61.70
C ASP A 191 -40.76 19.77 62.04
N VAL A 192 -39.85 19.78 61.04
CA VAL A 192 -38.41 19.92 61.24
C VAL A 192 -37.83 20.96 60.29
N GLN A 193 -37.35 22.10 60.81
CA GLN A 193 -36.75 23.19 60.01
C GLN A 193 -35.26 22.95 59.69
N THR A 194 -34.54 22.31 60.62
CA THR A 194 -33.11 22.04 60.50
C THR A 194 -32.77 20.64 60.98
N THR A 195 -31.89 19.95 60.28
CA THR A 195 -31.32 18.66 60.69
C THR A 195 -29.80 18.66 60.49
N GLU A 196 -29.10 17.73 61.13
CA GLU A 196 -27.64 17.61 61.05
C GLU A 196 -27.25 16.19 60.62
N ILE A 197 -26.38 16.12 59.62
CA ILE A 197 -25.74 14.88 59.19
C ILE A 197 -24.25 14.95 59.52
N SER A 198 -23.68 13.81 59.91
CA SER A 198 -22.26 13.71 60.26
C SER A 198 -21.61 12.45 59.69
N ILE A 199 -20.32 12.55 59.41
CA ILE A 199 -19.45 11.44 59.01
C ILE A 199 -18.30 11.38 60.01
N ALA A 200 -17.98 10.19 60.51
CA ALA A 200 -16.81 9.98 61.36
C ALA A 200 -15.87 8.92 60.76
N LEU A 201 -14.63 9.33 60.49
CA LEU A 201 -13.55 8.50 59.97
C LEU A 201 -12.63 8.07 61.11
N THR A 202 -12.41 6.77 61.27
CA THR A 202 -11.52 6.21 62.30
C THR A 202 -10.06 6.40 61.97
N LEU A 203 -9.29 6.90 62.93
CA LEU A 203 -7.86 7.14 62.82
C LEU A 203 -7.09 6.43 63.94
N GLN A 204 -5.95 5.87 63.59
CA GLN A 204 -4.95 5.40 64.53
C GLN A 204 -3.84 6.46 64.63
N GLU A 205 -3.50 6.84 65.86
CA GLU A 205 -2.45 7.82 66.14
C GLU A 205 -1.11 7.10 66.30
N SER A 206 -0.11 7.51 65.51
CA SER A 206 1.25 6.99 65.59
C SER A 206 2.03 7.65 66.73
N ILE A 207 3.19 7.07 67.07
CA ILE A 207 4.09 7.59 68.11
C ILE A 207 4.62 8.99 67.75
N ASP A 208 4.71 9.29 66.45
CA ASP A 208 5.21 10.56 65.91
C ASP A 208 4.09 11.63 65.78
N GLY A 209 2.84 11.29 66.14
CA GLY A 209 1.68 12.19 66.06
C GLY A 209 0.98 12.21 64.69
N ASP A 210 1.33 11.29 63.78
CA ASP A 210 0.66 11.11 62.50
C ASP A 210 -0.62 10.28 62.65
N TYR A 211 -1.59 10.52 61.76
CA TYR A 211 -2.82 9.73 61.70
C TYR A 211 -2.81 8.76 60.52
N THR A 212 -3.08 7.49 60.79
CA THR A 212 -3.31 6.46 59.77
C THR A 212 -4.78 6.02 59.77
N PRO A 213 -5.38 5.70 58.60
CA PRO A 213 -6.77 5.29 58.53
C PRO A 213 -6.95 3.86 59.05
N LEU A 214 -7.97 3.65 59.90
CA LEU A 214 -8.39 2.31 60.34
C LEU A 214 -9.67 1.94 59.60
N LEU A 215 -9.64 0.84 58.83
CA LEU A 215 -10.67 0.51 57.82
C LEU A 215 -11.67 -0.57 58.28
N ASP A 216 -12.08 -0.51 59.54
CA ASP A 216 -13.08 -1.43 60.10
C ASP A 216 -14.50 -1.08 59.62
N GLN A 217 -15.41 -2.05 59.64
CA GLN A 217 -16.81 -1.82 59.30
C GLN A 217 -17.56 -1.24 60.50
N TRP A 218 -18.20 -0.09 60.28
CA TRP A 218 -18.89 0.64 61.34
C TRP A 218 -20.41 0.67 61.16
N PRO A 219 -21.18 0.71 62.27
CA PRO A 219 -22.62 0.84 62.20
C PRO A 219 -23.03 2.25 61.79
N VAL A 220 -24.21 2.37 61.18
CA VAL A 220 -24.85 3.65 60.91
C VAL A 220 -25.60 4.11 62.16
N PHE A 221 -25.63 5.41 62.42
CA PHE A 221 -26.23 6.00 63.60
C PHE A 221 -27.48 6.81 63.25
N ALA A 222 -28.52 6.59 64.06
CA ALA A 222 -29.68 7.45 64.18
C ALA A 222 -29.86 7.76 65.68
N PHE A 223 -28.99 8.64 66.19
CA PHE A 223 -28.69 8.89 67.61
C PHE A 223 -28.05 7.68 68.33
N LEU A 224 -28.61 6.48 68.16
CA LEU A 224 -28.08 5.20 68.60
C LEU A 224 -27.53 4.38 67.41
N PRO A 225 -26.57 3.46 67.64
CA PRO A 225 -26.05 2.60 66.60
C PRO A 225 -27.14 1.65 66.07
N LEU A 226 -27.20 1.52 64.75
CA LEU A 226 -27.96 0.52 64.01
C LEU A 226 -27.03 -0.64 63.60
N ARG A 227 -27.46 -1.46 62.64
CA ARG A 227 -26.59 -2.49 62.04
C ARG A 227 -25.45 -1.90 61.19
N THR A 228 -24.45 -2.72 60.91
CA THR A 228 -23.40 -2.42 59.93
C THR A 228 -23.94 -2.62 58.51
N TYR A 229 -23.56 -1.71 57.61
CA TYR A 229 -23.95 -1.76 56.19
C TYR A 229 -22.74 -1.98 55.25
N GLY A 230 -21.56 -2.28 55.80
CA GLY A 230 -20.31 -2.45 55.04
C GLY A 230 -19.50 -1.17 54.85
N LEU A 231 -19.89 -0.07 55.48
CA LEU A 231 -19.17 1.21 55.43
C LEU A 231 -17.94 1.20 56.34
N LYS A 232 -16.83 1.75 55.84
CA LYS A 232 -15.54 1.88 56.57
C LYS A 232 -15.47 3.11 57.48
N PHE A 233 -16.61 3.76 57.67
CA PHE A 233 -16.78 4.98 58.46
C PHE A 233 -18.20 5.05 59.00
N ILE A 234 -18.42 5.86 60.04
CA ILE A 234 -19.74 6.05 60.61
C ILE A 234 -20.49 7.14 59.84
N LEU A 235 -21.76 6.85 59.53
CA LEU A 235 -22.75 7.84 59.13
C LEU A 235 -23.68 8.11 60.30
N GLN A 236 -23.93 9.38 60.60
CA GLN A 236 -24.98 9.81 61.51
C GLN A 236 -25.96 10.72 60.77
N GLY A 237 -27.25 10.47 60.98
CA GLY A 237 -28.33 11.34 60.51
C GLY A 237 -29.62 11.08 61.26
N ASP A 238 -30.56 12.02 61.17
CA ASP A 238 -31.91 11.89 61.74
C ASP A 238 -32.79 11.00 60.86
N PHE A 239 -32.44 9.72 60.76
CA PHE A 239 -33.16 8.77 59.91
C PHE A 239 -34.50 8.35 60.53
N VAL A 240 -35.54 8.27 59.70
CA VAL A 240 -36.82 7.65 60.07
C VAL A 240 -36.64 6.13 60.11
N LEU A 241 -36.99 5.51 61.24
CA LEU A 241 -36.83 4.07 61.48
C LEU A 241 -38.21 3.40 61.62
N PRO A 242 -38.39 2.15 61.15
CA PRO A 242 -39.53 1.32 61.47
C PRO A 242 -39.51 0.88 62.94
N SER A 243 -40.64 0.38 63.45
CA SER A 243 -40.77 -0.01 64.87
C SER A 243 -39.76 -1.05 65.36
N SER A 244 -39.26 -1.93 64.48
CA SER A 244 -38.21 -2.91 64.82
C SER A 244 -36.83 -2.28 65.01
N ARG A 245 -36.59 -1.07 64.47
CA ARG A 245 -35.27 -0.39 64.44
C ARG A 245 -34.13 -1.22 63.83
N GLU A 246 -34.44 -2.26 63.07
CA GLU A 246 -33.44 -3.15 62.45
C GLU A 246 -32.84 -2.54 61.16
N GLU A 247 -33.60 -1.70 60.45
CA GLU A 247 -33.18 -1.07 59.19
C GLU A 247 -33.71 0.38 59.10
N VAL A 248 -33.17 1.16 58.16
CA VAL A 248 -33.67 2.50 57.82
C VAL A 248 -34.89 2.36 56.89
N ASP A 249 -35.95 3.15 57.12
CA ASP A 249 -37.13 3.13 56.25
C ASP A 249 -36.79 3.64 54.84
N GLY A 250 -36.73 2.73 53.87
CA GLY A 250 -36.35 3.03 52.50
C GLY A 250 -37.42 3.77 51.69
N ASP A 251 -38.68 3.68 52.09
CA ASP A 251 -39.81 4.33 51.40
C ASP A 251 -39.99 5.78 51.82
N SER A 252 -39.31 6.21 52.90
CA SER A 252 -39.35 7.57 53.41
C SER A 252 -38.62 8.57 52.48
N PRO A 253 -39.31 9.58 51.92
CA PRO A 253 -38.68 10.64 51.12
C PRO A 253 -37.62 11.42 51.89
N TRP A 254 -37.77 11.52 53.21
CA TRP A 254 -36.81 12.16 54.11
C TRP A 254 -35.46 11.43 54.11
N ASN A 255 -35.49 10.11 54.28
CA ASN A 255 -34.27 9.31 54.29
C ASN A 255 -33.57 9.33 52.93
N GLN A 256 -34.34 9.27 51.83
CA GLN A 256 -33.80 9.38 50.47
C GLN A 256 -33.12 10.74 50.23
N TRP A 257 -33.71 11.83 50.75
CA TRP A 257 -33.10 13.15 50.69
C TRP A 257 -31.81 13.22 51.54
N LEU A 258 -31.82 12.74 52.79
CA LEU A 258 -30.61 12.68 53.61
C LEU A 258 -29.49 11.89 52.91
N LEU A 259 -29.83 10.73 52.32
CA LEU A 259 -28.90 9.91 51.55
C LEU A 259 -28.22 10.70 50.41
N SER A 260 -28.96 11.61 49.76
CA SER A 260 -28.45 12.44 48.67
C SER A 260 -27.49 13.55 49.11
N GLU A 261 -27.51 13.94 50.39
CA GLU A 261 -26.66 15.00 50.96
C GLU A 261 -25.30 14.49 51.49
N PHE A 262 -25.21 13.23 51.92
CA PHE A 262 -23.96 12.62 52.42
C PHE A 262 -22.78 12.68 51.43
N PRO A 263 -22.96 12.45 50.12
CA PRO A 263 -21.87 12.59 49.15
C PRO A 263 -21.24 13.99 49.15
N GLY A 264 -22.04 15.05 49.34
CA GLY A 264 -21.52 16.41 49.44
C GLY A 264 -20.69 16.61 50.70
N LEU A 265 -21.20 16.16 51.85
CA LEU A 265 -20.47 16.19 53.12
C LEU A 265 -19.16 15.40 53.05
N PHE A 266 -19.16 14.23 52.39
CA PHE A 266 -17.95 13.42 52.24
C PHE A 266 -16.86 14.18 51.46
N VAL A 267 -17.20 14.86 50.36
CA VAL A 267 -16.22 15.65 49.61
C VAL A 267 -15.77 16.90 50.40
N ASP A 268 -16.69 17.56 51.10
CA ASP A 268 -16.33 18.72 51.94
C ASP A 268 -15.36 18.31 53.07
N ALA A 269 -15.56 17.11 53.62
CA ALA A 269 -14.72 16.53 54.67
C ALA A 269 -13.27 16.27 54.21
N GLU A 270 -13.05 15.96 52.93
CA GLU A 270 -11.71 15.74 52.37
C GLU A 270 -10.79 16.94 52.57
N ARG A 271 -11.29 18.15 52.27
CA ARG A 271 -10.49 19.37 52.39
C ARG A 271 -10.11 19.66 53.84
N SER A 272 -11.06 19.48 54.75
CA SER A 272 -10.81 19.63 56.18
C SER A 272 -9.85 18.58 56.72
N PHE A 273 -9.93 17.34 56.23
CA PHE A 273 -9.02 16.26 56.58
C PHE A 273 -7.59 16.54 56.08
N CYS A 274 -7.44 16.97 54.83
CA CYS A 274 -6.13 17.30 54.26
C CYS A 274 -5.50 18.56 54.88
N ALA A 275 -6.30 19.43 55.50
CA ALA A 275 -5.83 20.62 56.22
C ALA A 275 -5.33 20.33 57.65
N LEU A 276 -5.39 19.07 58.12
CA LEU A 276 -4.92 18.71 59.45
C LEU A 276 -3.42 19.01 59.62
N PRO A 277 -2.97 19.48 60.80
CA PRO A 277 -1.58 19.89 61.01
C PRO A 277 -0.53 18.82 60.67
N CYS A 278 -0.82 17.54 60.92
CA CYS A 278 0.07 16.41 60.65
C CYS A 278 0.35 16.21 59.15
N PHE A 279 -0.52 16.70 58.26
CA PHE A 279 -0.38 16.51 56.82
C PHE A 279 0.19 17.71 56.08
N ARG A 280 0.53 18.82 56.77
CA ARG A 280 1.03 20.05 56.14
C ARG A 280 2.32 19.84 55.34
N GLU A 281 3.20 18.96 55.80
CA GLU A 281 4.47 18.68 55.11
C GLU A 281 4.31 17.73 53.92
N ASN A 282 3.24 16.94 53.90
CA ASN A 282 2.97 15.97 52.83
C ASN A 282 1.45 15.80 52.61
N PRO A 283 0.81 16.72 51.86
CA PRO A 283 -0.62 16.67 51.64
C PRO A 283 -1.06 15.47 50.79
N GLY A 284 -0.16 14.90 49.98
CA GLY A 284 -0.42 13.67 49.20
C GLY A 284 -0.70 12.45 50.07
N LYS A 285 -0.01 12.30 51.22
CA LYS A 285 -0.33 11.25 52.21
C LYS A 285 -1.73 11.41 52.79
N ALA A 286 -2.21 12.64 52.98
CA ALA A 286 -3.54 12.92 53.50
C ALA A 286 -4.62 12.47 52.51
N VAL A 287 -4.45 12.83 51.22
CA VAL A 287 -5.37 12.41 50.15
C VAL A 287 -5.37 10.89 50.03
N SER A 288 -4.20 10.25 50.08
CA SER A 288 -4.06 8.79 50.09
C SER A 288 -4.87 8.14 51.24
N ALA A 289 -4.68 8.63 52.46
CA ALA A 289 -5.38 8.15 53.64
C ALA A 289 -6.89 8.37 53.53
N PHE A 290 -7.33 9.55 53.07
CA PHE A 290 -8.75 9.87 52.90
C PHE A 290 -9.41 8.98 51.83
N MET A 291 -8.76 8.80 50.67
CA MET A 291 -9.26 7.98 49.57
C MET A 291 -9.44 6.51 49.96
N SER A 292 -8.71 6.01 50.95
CA SER A 292 -8.87 4.65 51.47
C SER A 292 -10.25 4.38 52.11
N PHE A 293 -10.95 5.42 52.56
CA PHE A 293 -12.31 5.32 53.09
C PHE A 293 -13.40 5.29 52.01
N VAL A 294 -13.06 5.59 50.74
CA VAL A 294 -14.05 5.61 49.65
C VAL A 294 -14.56 4.19 49.42
N PRO A 295 -15.87 3.94 49.60
CA PRO A 295 -16.42 2.61 49.42
C PRO A 295 -16.58 2.29 47.93
N LEU A 296 -16.36 1.03 47.56
CA LEU A 296 -16.56 0.56 46.19
C LEU A 296 -17.95 -0.05 46.00
N VAL A 297 -18.39 -0.12 44.73
CA VAL A 297 -19.69 -0.72 44.38
C VAL A 297 -19.67 -2.20 44.75
N GLY A 298 -20.60 -2.60 45.61
CA GLY A 298 -20.72 -3.97 46.12
C GLY A 298 -20.20 -4.17 47.55
N GLU A 299 -19.43 -3.23 48.11
CA GLU A 299 -19.00 -3.27 49.52
C GLU A 299 -20.13 -2.88 50.48
N VAL A 300 -21.05 -2.01 50.04
CA VAL A 300 -22.14 -1.47 50.87
C VAL A 300 -23.47 -2.12 50.50
N HIS A 301 -24.27 -2.46 51.52
CA HIS A 301 -25.52 -3.20 51.38
C HIS A 301 -26.74 -2.41 51.87
N GLY A 302 -27.94 -2.97 51.65
CA GLY A 302 -29.21 -2.40 52.13
C GLY A 302 -29.54 -1.03 51.54
N PHE A 303 -30.20 -0.19 52.33
CA PHE A 303 -30.58 1.19 51.99
C PHE A 303 -29.42 2.03 51.42
N PHE A 304 -28.21 1.87 51.94
CA PHE A 304 -27.02 2.65 51.56
C PHE A 304 -26.26 2.08 50.34
N SER A 305 -26.76 1.04 49.68
CA SER A 305 -26.08 0.38 48.54
C SER A 305 -25.81 1.30 47.35
N SER A 306 -26.58 2.39 47.19
CA SER A 306 -26.37 3.41 46.16
C SER A 306 -25.31 4.45 46.54
N LEU A 307 -24.98 4.59 47.83
CA LEU A 307 -24.07 5.61 48.35
C LEU A 307 -22.67 5.57 47.72
N PRO A 308 -22.00 4.40 47.53
CA PRO A 308 -20.71 4.34 46.84
C PRO A 308 -20.74 4.98 45.45
N ARG A 309 -21.79 4.73 44.67
CA ARG A 309 -21.95 5.31 43.32
C ARG A 309 -22.12 6.82 43.39
N LEU A 310 -22.88 7.31 44.38
CA LEU A 310 -23.10 8.75 44.57
C LEU A 310 -21.82 9.47 45.02
N ILE A 311 -21.06 8.90 45.96
CA ILE A 311 -19.76 9.43 46.41
C ILE A 311 -18.77 9.48 45.24
N ILE A 312 -18.59 8.36 44.52
CA ILE A 312 -17.71 8.30 43.35
C ILE A 312 -18.14 9.32 42.30
N SER A 313 -19.45 9.42 41.99
CA SER A 313 -19.94 10.41 41.02
C SER A 313 -19.66 11.85 41.43
N LYS A 314 -19.70 12.18 42.72
CA LYS A 314 -19.34 13.53 43.20
C LYS A 314 -17.83 13.76 43.12
N LEU A 315 -17.02 12.80 43.59
CA LEU A 315 -15.56 12.88 43.54
C LEU A 315 -15.04 13.07 42.12
N ARG A 316 -15.64 12.41 41.13
CA ARG A 316 -15.28 12.56 39.70
C ARG A 316 -15.42 13.99 39.17
N MET A 317 -16.31 14.78 39.76
CA MET A 317 -16.62 16.14 39.31
C MET A 317 -15.94 17.22 40.14
N THR A 318 -15.23 16.84 41.21
CA THR A 318 -14.61 17.77 42.17
C THR A 318 -13.09 17.66 42.10
N ASN A 319 -12.41 18.77 42.36
CA ASN A 319 -10.95 18.78 42.43
C ASN A 319 -10.50 18.16 43.77
N CYS A 320 -10.28 16.85 43.78
CA CYS A 320 -9.97 16.04 44.96
C CYS A 320 -8.57 15.39 44.92
N LEU A 321 -7.82 15.52 43.84
CA LEU A 321 -6.46 14.97 43.73
C LEU A 321 -5.44 16.09 43.56
N LEU A 322 -4.23 15.88 44.08
CA LEU A 322 -3.11 16.82 43.94
C LEU A 322 -2.24 16.46 42.75
N LEU A 323 -1.80 17.50 42.04
CA LEU A 323 -0.79 17.40 41.00
C LEU A 323 0.62 17.54 41.59
N GLU A 324 1.58 16.82 40.99
CA GLU A 324 3.01 16.98 41.27
C GLU A 324 3.48 18.42 40.97
N GLY A 325 4.48 18.93 41.70
CA GLY A 325 5.09 20.24 41.44
C GLY A 325 4.87 21.33 42.51
N GLY A 326 4.49 20.95 43.75
CA GLY A 326 4.64 21.77 44.96
C GLY A 326 3.75 23.02 45.08
N ASN A 327 2.73 23.17 44.21
CA ASN A 327 1.86 24.35 44.16
C ASN A 327 0.45 24.11 44.74
N ASP A 328 0.22 23.01 45.47
CA ASP A 328 -1.11 22.60 45.99
C ASP A 328 -2.23 22.69 44.94
N ARG A 329 -1.92 22.31 43.70
CA ARG A 329 -2.87 22.39 42.58
C ARG A 329 -3.79 21.18 42.61
N TRP A 330 -5.04 21.42 43.00
CA TRP A 330 -6.09 20.41 43.01
C TRP A 330 -6.70 20.23 41.61
N ALA A 331 -6.82 18.99 41.17
CA ALA A 331 -7.40 18.58 39.90
C ALA A 331 -8.49 17.50 40.10
N PRO A 332 -9.47 17.42 39.18
CA PRO A 332 -10.45 16.34 39.19
C PRO A 332 -9.80 15.03 38.69
N PRO A 333 -10.29 13.84 39.11
CA PRO A 333 -9.66 12.56 38.78
C PRO A 333 -9.39 12.32 37.28
N CYS A 334 -10.30 12.75 36.40
CA CYS A 334 -10.15 12.60 34.95
C CYS A 334 -9.06 13.48 34.31
N LYS A 335 -8.45 14.39 35.08
CA LYS A 335 -7.35 15.26 34.63
C LYS A 335 -5.99 14.86 35.20
N VAL A 336 -5.91 13.67 35.80
CA VAL A 336 -4.73 13.23 36.53
C VAL A 336 -4.20 11.94 35.92
N LEU A 337 -2.87 11.88 35.79
CA LEU A 337 -2.14 10.74 35.25
C LEU A 337 -1.43 9.99 36.39
N ARG A 338 -1.77 8.73 36.60
CA ARG A 338 -1.19 7.81 37.60
C ARG A 338 -0.19 6.84 36.95
N GLY A 339 0.72 6.28 37.76
CA GLY A 339 1.60 5.18 37.33
C GLY A 339 2.79 5.64 36.46
N TRP A 340 3.07 6.93 36.47
CA TRP A 340 4.19 7.52 35.75
C TRP A 340 5.53 7.24 36.46
N ASN A 341 6.61 7.26 35.69
CA ASN A 341 7.99 7.13 36.17
C ASN A 341 8.82 8.34 35.73
N GLU A 342 10.08 8.42 36.14
CA GLU A 342 10.96 9.56 35.77
C GLU A 342 11.14 9.69 34.26
N GLN A 343 11.13 8.57 33.52
CA GLN A 343 11.15 8.59 32.06
C GLN A 343 9.88 9.23 31.47
N ALA A 344 8.71 9.00 32.07
CA ALA A 344 7.46 9.61 31.65
C ALA A 344 7.50 11.14 31.74
N CYS A 345 8.14 11.71 32.76
CA CYS A 345 8.30 13.16 32.89
C CYS A 345 9.23 13.76 31.82
N ILE A 346 10.23 12.99 31.36
CA ILE A 346 11.12 13.41 30.27
C ILE A 346 10.37 13.35 28.93
N LEU A 347 9.58 12.31 28.72
CA LEU A 347 8.80 12.11 27.49
C LEU A 347 7.59 13.04 27.39
N LEU A 348 6.97 13.38 28.53
CA LEU A 348 5.78 14.19 28.62
C LEU A 348 6.04 15.33 29.61
N PRO A 349 6.72 16.43 29.21
CA PRO A 349 6.92 17.57 30.10
C PRO A 349 5.58 18.13 30.60
N ASP A 350 5.49 18.51 31.87
CA ASP A 350 4.25 18.94 32.55
C ASP A 350 3.45 20.00 31.77
N SER A 351 4.14 21.01 31.23
CA SER A 351 3.51 22.07 30.43
C SER A 351 2.81 21.50 29.20
N MET A 352 3.50 20.64 28.46
CA MET A 352 3.01 20.02 27.23
C MET A 352 1.92 18.99 27.50
N LEU A 353 2.04 18.22 28.58
CA LEU A 353 1.00 17.28 29.02
C LEU A 353 -0.31 18.02 29.31
N SER A 354 -0.22 19.16 30.01
CA SER A 354 -1.37 20.00 30.33
C SER A 354 -1.95 20.70 29.09
N GLU A 355 -1.12 21.15 28.16
CA GLU A 355 -1.54 21.84 26.94
C GLU A 355 -2.23 20.91 25.94
N HIS A 356 -1.63 19.74 25.67
CA HIS A 356 -2.10 18.83 24.62
C HIS A 356 -3.18 17.86 25.07
N LEU A 357 -3.16 17.43 26.34
CA LEU A 357 -4.07 16.42 26.87
C LEU A 357 -4.93 16.93 28.04
N GLY A 358 -4.64 18.11 28.60
CA GLY A 358 -5.34 18.62 29.78
C GLY A 358 -5.09 17.79 31.05
N LEU A 359 -4.01 16.99 31.05
CA LEU A 359 -3.63 16.12 32.16
C LEU A 359 -2.47 16.72 32.97
N GLY A 360 -2.36 16.32 34.23
CA GLY A 360 -1.18 16.55 35.07
C GLY A 360 -0.77 15.29 35.81
N PHE A 361 0.50 15.20 36.20
CA PHE A 361 1.02 14.06 36.97
C PHE A 361 0.42 14.03 38.37
N LEU A 362 -0.07 12.86 38.80
CA LEU A 362 -0.51 12.63 40.18
C LEU A 362 0.69 12.80 41.12
N ASP A 363 0.49 13.48 42.26
CA ASP A 363 1.52 13.58 43.30
C ASP A 363 2.06 12.19 43.70
N ARG A 364 3.39 12.04 43.71
CA ARG A 364 4.07 10.75 43.99
C ARG A 364 3.69 10.11 45.32
N ASN A 365 3.24 10.91 46.30
CA ASN A 365 2.87 10.42 47.63
C ASN A 365 1.42 9.90 47.72
N ILE A 366 0.61 10.11 46.67
CA ILE A 366 -0.78 9.62 46.64
C ILE A 366 -0.80 8.16 46.18
N GLN A 367 -1.32 7.27 47.03
CA GLN A 367 -1.54 5.87 46.71
C GLN A 367 -3.05 5.58 46.63
N ILE A 368 -3.51 5.12 45.47
CA ILE A 368 -4.90 4.77 45.21
C ILE A 368 -4.93 3.35 44.67
N SER A 369 -5.89 2.52 45.10
CA SER A 369 -6.05 1.15 44.59
C SER A 369 -6.54 1.14 43.14
N ASP A 370 -6.21 0.10 42.37
CA ASP A 370 -6.55 0.03 40.93
C ASP A 370 -8.05 -0.03 40.68
N SER A 371 -8.82 -0.59 41.62
CA SER A 371 -10.29 -0.61 41.56
C SER A 371 -10.86 0.79 41.74
N LEU A 372 -10.34 1.57 42.69
CA LEU A 372 -10.78 2.94 42.94
C LEU A 372 -10.35 3.89 41.83
N ALA A 373 -9.10 3.79 41.35
CA ALA A 373 -8.60 4.61 40.25
C ALA A 373 -9.48 4.45 38.98
N ARG A 374 -9.85 3.21 38.63
CA ARG A 374 -10.78 2.94 37.52
C ARG A 374 -12.19 3.49 37.78
N ALA A 375 -12.69 3.38 39.00
CA ALA A 375 -14.02 3.90 39.36
C ALA A 375 -14.08 5.44 39.30
N LEU A 376 -13.00 6.13 39.70
CA LEU A 376 -12.84 7.57 39.59
C LEU A 376 -12.52 8.03 38.16
N GLY A 377 -12.07 7.13 37.28
CA GLY A 377 -11.66 7.47 35.93
C GLY A 377 -10.35 8.25 35.90
N ILE A 378 -9.40 7.87 36.75
CA ILE A 378 -8.01 8.38 36.70
C ILE A 378 -7.33 7.75 35.49
N GLU A 379 -6.62 8.56 34.70
CA GLU A 379 -5.88 8.09 33.53
C GLU A 379 -4.60 7.38 33.98
N GLU A 380 -4.26 6.29 33.31
CA GLU A 380 -3.08 5.48 33.62
C GLU A 380 -2.00 5.70 32.55
N TYR A 381 -0.77 5.92 32.99
CA TYR A 381 0.36 6.07 32.08
C TYR A 381 0.58 4.78 31.29
N GLY A 382 0.61 4.90 29.97
CA GLY A 382 0.79 3.76 29.08
C GLY A 382 0.70 4.14 27.59
N PRO A 383 0.66 3.13 26.69
CA PRO A 383 0.69 3.33 25.25
C PRO A 383 -0.42 4.25 24.70
N LYS A 384 -1.61 4.22 25.32
CA LYS A 384 -2.75 5.05 24.91
C LYS A 384 -2.48 6.54 25.08
N ILE A 385 -1.87 6.94 26.19
CA ILE A 385 -1.52 8.34 26.49
C ILE A 385 -0.43 8.83 25.55
N LEU A 386 0.60 8.01 25.32
CA LEU A 386 1.65 8.33 24.36
C LEU A 386 1.09 8.54 22.94
N LEU A 387 0.18 7.66 22.50
CA LEU A 387 -0.49 7.77 21.20
C LEU A 387 -1.36 9.05 21.08
N GLN A 388 -2.15 9.36 22.12
CA GLN A 388 -2.95 10.59 22.14
C GLN A 388 -2.06 11.83 22.10
N PHE A 389 -0.94 11.79 22.83
CA PHE A 389 0.04 12.88 22.88
C PHE A 389 0.67 13.14 21.51
N ILE A 390 1.25 12.12 20.85
CA ILE A 390 1.87 12.30 19.52
C ILE A 390 0.84 12.72 18.47
N ARG A 391 -0.41 12.24 18.59
CA ARG A 391 -1.50 12.65 17.70
C ARG A 391 -1.81 14.14 17.87
N SER A 392 -1.96 14.62 19.10
CA SER A 392 -2.16 16.04 19.40
C SER A 392 -0.98 16.88 18.91
N LEU A 393 0.24 16.43 19.17
CA LEU A 393 1.47 17.12 18.75
C LEU A 393 1.63 17.20 17.23
N SER A 394 1.17 16.17 16.49
CA SER A 394 1.19 16.16 15.02
C SER A 394 0.24 17.16 14.38
N HIS A 395 -0.79 17.61 15.10
CA HIS A 395 -1.71 18.66 14.63
C HIS A 395 -1.18 20.07 14.86
N VAL A 396 -0.12 20.23 15.67
CA VAL A 396 0.55 21.50 15.90
C VAL A 396 1.66 21.70 14.88
N GLU A 397 1.66 22.86 14.22
CA GLU A 397 2.69 23.18 13.22
C GLU A 397 4.08 23.14 13.87
N ASN A 398 4.97 22.30 13.32
CA ASN A 398 6.31 22.04 13.88
C ASN A 398 6.34 21.52 15.33
N GLY A 399 5.23 20.97 15.86
CA GLY A 399 5.16 20.45 17.23
C GLY A 399 6.21 19.35 17.48
N ILE A 400 6.27 18.35 16.60
CA ILE A 400 7.25 17.25 16.71
C ILE A 400 8.69 17.76 16.50
N ASN A 401 8.88 18.69 15.56
CA ASN A 401 10.18 19.33 15.31
C ASN A 401 10.74 20.04 16.53
N SER A 402 9.88 20.69 17.32
CA SER A 402 10.29 21.42 18.53
C SER A 402 10.86 20.51 19.63
N MET A 403 10.44 19.24 19.69
CA MET A 403 10.93 18.25 20.67
C MET A 403 12.28 17.63 20.27
N GLY A 404 12.57 17.60 18.96
CA GLY A 404 13.80 17.04 18.42
C GLY A 404 13.82 15.51 18.26
N LEU A 405 14.76 15.02 17.46
CA LEU A 405 14.86 13.60 17.07
C LEU A 405 15.23 12.67 18.24
N TYR A 406 15.98 13.18 19.22
CA TYR A 406 16.34 12.41 20.43
C TYR A 406 15.11 12.08 21.27
N TRP A 407 14.23 13.06 21.46
CA TRP A 407 12.96 12.85 22.16
C TRP A 407 12.09 11.83 21.42
N LEU A 408 11.98 11.95 20.09
CA LEU A 408 11.18 11.03 19.28
C LEU A 408 11.71 9.58 19.34
N SER A 409 13.04 9.41 19.31
CA SER A 409 13.69 8.13 19.50
C SER A 409 13.38 7.52 20.88
N SER A 410 13.48 8.32 21.94
CA SER A 410 13.12 7.90 23.30
C SER A 410 11.64 7.53 23.42
N TRP A 411 10.76 8.31 22.79
CA TRP A 411 9.32 8.06 22.76
C TRP A 411 8.97 6.74 22.06
N LEU A 412 9.57 6.48 20.89
CA LEU A 412 9.38 5.23 20.14
C LEU A 412 9.88 4.02 20.92
N ASN A 413 11.02 4.16 21.60
CA ASN A 413 11.56 3.10 22.46
C ASN A 413 10.66 2.81 23.67
N ALA A 414 10.14 3.84 24.33
CA ALA A 414 9.21 3.69 25.45
C ALA A 414 7.91 3.00 25.00
N LEU A 415 7.34 3.43 23.87
CA LEU A 415 6.15 2.82 23.29
C LEU A 415 6.40 1.34 22.94
N TYR A 416 7.56 1.02 22.35
CA TYR A 416 7.91 -0.35 22.02
C TYR A 416 8.04 -1.21 23.27
N THR A 417 8.71 -0.70 24.30
CA THR A 417 8.95 -1.43 25.55
C THR A 417 7.64 -1.74 26.27
N MET A 418 6.74 -0.77 26.35
CA MET A 418 5.44 -0.91 27.01
C MET A 418 4.48 -1.84 26.25
N SER A 419 4.56 -1.85 24.92
CA SER A 419 3.58 -2.55 24.08
C SER A 419 4.04 -3.95 23.63
N PHE A 420 5.36 -4.17 23.51
CA PHE A 420 5.91 -5.37 22.85
C PHE A 420 6.97 -6.13 23.66
N HIS A 421 7.48 -5.60 24.78
CA HIS A 421 8.50 -6.31 25.57
C HIS A 421 7.89 -7.29 26.59
N SER A 422 6.63 -7.09 26.99
CA SER A 422 5.86 -8.02 27.84
C SER A 422 5.35 -9.26 27.09
N SER A 423 5.30 -9.24 25.75
CA SER A 423 4.67 -10.29 24.92
C SER A 423 5.62 -11.39 24.43
N ARG A 424 6.88 -11.44 24.90
CA ARG A 424 7.80 -12.57 24.61
C ARG A 424 7.30 -13.94 25.10
N GLN A 425 6.17 -14.00 25.82
CA GLN A 425 5.57 -15.26 26.32
C GLN A 425 4.14 -15.57 25.83
N THR A 426 3.49 -14.75 24.99
CA THR A 426 2.14 -15.08 24.49
C THR A 426 2.01 -14.84 22.98
N LEU A 427 1.87 -15.94 22.23
CA LEU A 427 1.79 -16.03 20.76
C LEU A 427 0.52 -15.41 20.13
N PHE A 428 -0.19 -14.50 20.80
CA PHE A 428 -1.36 -13.83 20.26
C PHE A 428 -1.18 -12.31 20.37
N ASN A 429 -1.04 -11.64 19.21
CA ASN A 429 -1.15 -10.19 19.11
C ASN A 429 -2.50 -9.79 19.73
N SER A 430 -2.48 -9.00 20.80
CA SER A 430 -3.73 -8.51 21.38
C SER A 430 -4.44 -7.58 20.38
N ASP A 431 -5.78 -7.58 20.34
CA ASP A 431 -6.54 -6.64 19.48
C ASP A 431 -6.12 -5.17 19.72
N ALA A 432 -5.72 -4.86 20.95
CA ALA A 432 -5.19 -3.55 21.34
C ALA A 432 -3.87 -3.19 20.63
N GLU A 433 -2.98 -4.15 20.36
CA GLU A 433 -1.74 -3.91 19.60
C GLU A 433 -2.03 -3.60 18.13
N ILE A 434 -2.99 -4.31 17.53
CA ILE A 434 -3.41 -4.07 16.14
C ILE A 434 -4.01 -2.67 16.02
N ASP A 435 -4.89 -2.29 16.94
CA ASP A 435 -5.48 -0.94 16.99
C ASP A 435 -4.42 0.16 17.18
N LEU A 436 -3.41 -0.07 18.03
CA LEU A 436 -2.30 0.87 18.20
C LEU A 436 -1.53 1.07 16.88
N ILE A 437 -1.15 -0.02 16.20
CA ILE A 437 -0.41 0.04 14.93
C ILE A 437 -1.24 0.73 13.82
N GLU A 438 -2.52 0.42 13.70
CA GLU A 438 -3.43 1.05 12.73
C GLU A 438 -3.61 2.55 12.97
N ASN A 439 -3.58 2.99 14.23
CA ASN A 439 -3.60 4.42 14.53
C ASN A 439 -2.26 5.08 14.23
N LEU A 440 -1.12 4.44 14.52
CA LEU A 440 0.21 4.98 14.23
C LEU A 440 0.45 5.16 12.72
N LYS A 441 -0.04 4.24 11.89
CA LYS A 441 0.03 4.34 10.42
C LYS A 441 -0.58 5.62 9.84
N LYS A 442 -1.55 6.21 10.55
CA LYS A 442 -2.29 7.42 10.16
C LYS A 442 -1.61 8.72 10.60
N ILE A 443 -0.69 8.67 11.56
CA ILE A 443 -0.09 9.86 12.18
C ILE A 443 1.20 10.21 11.42
N PRO A 444 1.37 11.47 10.96
CA PRO A 444 2.57 11.90 10.26
C PRO A 444 3.69 12.25 11.26
N PHE A 445 4.30 11.23 11.87
CA PHE A 445 5.39 11.41 12.85
C PHE A 445 6.74 10.86 12.38
N ILE A 446 6.82 10.18 11.24
CA ILE A 446 8.06 9.56 10.77
C ILE A 446 8.91 10.64 10.08
N PRO A 447 10.10 10.98 10.60
CA PRO A 447 10.96 11.98 10.00
C PRO A 447 11.60 11.42 8.73
N LEU A 448 11.47 12.13 7.63
CA LEU A 448 12.07 11.81 6.34
C LEU A 448 13.42 12.51 6.18
N SER A 449 14.25 11.98 5.26
CA SER A 449 15.58 12.53 4.96
C SER A 449 15.54 13.94 4.36
N ASP A 450 14.40 14.38 3.81
CA ASP A 450 14.17 15.73 3.31
C ASP A 450 13.85 16.75 4.44
N GLY A 451 13.77 16.29 5.70
CA GLY A 451 13.45 17.10 6.87
C GLY A 451 11.96 17.23 7.16
N THR A 452 11.08 16.64 6.34
CA THR A 452 9.63 16.62 6.56
C THR A 452 9.20 15.42 7.39
N TYR A 453 7.96 15.44 7.88
CA TYR A 453 7.34 14.34 8.64
C TYR A 453 6.18 13.77 7.85
N SER A 454 6.05 12.45 7.85
CA SER A 454 5.05 11.79 7.03
C SER A 454 4.53 10.50 7.67
N SER A 455 3.46 9.95 7.10
CA SER A 455 2.77 8.76 7.57
C SER A 455 2.88 7.61 6.57
N VAL A 456 2.80 6.36 7.05
CA VAL A 456 2.82 5.18 6.15
C VAL A 456 1.59 5.15 5.24
N ASN A 457 0.47 5.73 5.67
CA ASN A 457 -0.74 5.83 4.85
C ASN A 457 -0.62 6.78 3.65
N GLU A 458 0.27 7.76 3.69
CA GLU A 458 0.54 8.63 2.53
C GLU A 458 1.32 7.90 1.43
N GLY A 459 1.90 6.72 1.72
CA GLY A 459 2.67 5.90 0.78
C GLY A 459 3.90 5.26 1.43
N THR A 460 4.60 4.42 0.67
CA THR A 460 5.72 3.61 1.18
C THR A 460 6.87 4.48 1.70
N ILE A 461 7.29 4.20 2.94
CA ILE A 461 8.48 4.79 3.57
C ILE A 461 9.54 3.70 3.69
N TRP A 462 10.79 4.06 3.37
CA TRP A 462 11.92 3.14 3.35
C TRP A 462 12.91 3.40 4.50
N LEU A 463 13.39 2.34 5.12
CA LEU A 463 14.46 2.37 6.11
C LEU A 463 15.78 1.94 5.47
N GLN A 464 16.79 2.80 5.55
CA GLN A 464 18.13 2.50 5.05
C GLN A 464 18.83 1.52 5.99
N SER A 465 19.31 0.38 5.47
CA SER A 465 20.04 -0.62 6.27
C SER A 465 21.54 -0.34 6.22
N ASP A 466 22.14 -0.01 7.36
CA ASP A 466 23.61 0.17 7.48
C ASP A 466 24.39 -1.15 7.32
N ALA A 467 23.73 -2.31 7.39
CA ALA A 467 24.40 -3.63 7.45
C ALA A 467 24.30 -4.48 6.17
N LEU A 468 23.59 -4.03 5.12
CA LEU A 468 23.37 -4.79 3.88
C LEU A 468 23.54 -3.96 2.60
N SER A 469 24.40 -2.95 2.65
CA SER A 469 25.11 -2.44 1.46
C SER A 469 25.91 -3.54 0.72
N ALA A 470 25.96 -4.77 1.25
CA ALA A 470 26.48 -5.97 0.58
C ALA A 470 25.75 -6.37 -0.72
N GLY A 471 24.61 -5.77 -1.06
CA GLY A 471 23.99 -5.90 -2.39
C GLY A 471 24.38 -4.82 -3.39
N PHE A 472 24.89 -3.68 -2.92
CA PHE A 472 25.44 -2.60 -3.74
C PHE A 472 26.95 -2.76 -3.87
N ASP A 473 27.39 -3.84 -4.51
CA ASP A 473 28.82 -4.10 -4.80
C ASP A 473 29.37 -3.19 -5.92
N GLY A 474 28.72 -2.05 -6.20
CA GLY A 474 29.11 -1.09 -7.22
C GLY A 474 29.19 0.32 -6.64
N ARG A 475 30.35 0.96 -6.84
CA ARG A 475 30.83 2.32 -6.49
C ARG A 475 29.86 3.53 -6.63
N HIS A 476 28.55 3.36 -6.83
CA HIS A 476 27.66 4.38 -7.39
C HIS A 476 26.24 4.47 -6.75
N GLY A 477 25.99 3.83 -5.61
CA GLY A 477 24.62 3.52 -5.14
C GLY A 477 23.69 4.66 -4.73
N LEU A 478 24.16 5.87 -4.48
CA LEU A 478 23.33 7.05 -4.14
C LEU A 478 23.66 8.26 -5.02
N GLU A 479 24.94 8.49 -5.30
CA GLU A 479 25.40 9.63 -6.11
C GLU A 479 24.99 9.52 -7.58
N ALA A 480 24.75 8.31 -8.10
CA ALA A 480 24.51 8.12 -9.51
C ALA A 480 23.03 8.10 -9.92
N PHE A 481 22.10 8.15 -8.96
CA PHE A 481 20.65 8.24 -9.20
C PHE A 481 19.97 9.31 -8.33
N PRO A 482 20.44 10.57 -8.37
CA PRO A 482 19.99 11.61 -7.45
C PRO A 482 18.49 11.91 -7.56
N ASN A 483 17.88 11.82 -8.76
CA ASN A 483 16.47 12.14 -8.94
C ASN A 483 15.57 11.01 -8.40
N LEU A 484 15.94 9.75 -8.59
CA LEU A 484 15.25 8.59 -8.00
C LEU A 484 15.28 8.68 -6.47
N PHE A 485 16.45 8.85 -5.86
CA PHE A 485 16.57 8.88 -4.40
C PHE A 485 15.93 10.13 -3.79
N ALA A 486 15.89 11.26 -4.49
CA ALA A 486 15.14 12.44 -4.06
C ALA A 486 13.61 12.23 -4.03
N LYS A 487 13.09 11.27 -4.80
CA LYS A 487 11.67 10.89 -4.79
C LYS A 487 11.33 9.79 -3.78
N LEU A 488 12.32 9.05 -3.30
CA LEU A 488 12.12 8.01 -2.30
C LEU A 488 11.96 8.63 -0.91
N ARG A 489 10.85 8.33 -0.26
CA ARG A 489 10.57 8.72 1.13
C ARG A 489 11.38 7.82 2.07
N THR A 490 12.60 8.22 2.38
CA THR A 490 13.50 7.48 3.28
C THR A 490 13.43 8.07 4.69
N VAL A 491 13.48 7.22 5.73
CA VAL A 491 13.57 7.66 7.13
C VAL A 491 14.90 8.37 7.36
N ASN A 492 14.87 9.50 8.06
CA ASN A 492 16.05 10.27 8.40
C ASN A 492 17.04 9.41 9.24
N PRO A 493 18.27 9.14 8.76
CA PRO A 493 19.25 8.33 9.49
C PRO A 493 19.59 8.89 10.88
N ALA A 494 19.45 10.21 11.06
CA ALA A 494 19.70 10.87 12.34
C ALA A 494 18.76 10.40 13.46
N LEU A 495 17.58 9.85 13.13
CA LEU A 495 16.68 9.25 14.13
C LEU A 495 17.31 8.01 14.78
N LEU A 496 17.95 7.16 13.98
CA LEU A 496 18.62 5.96 14.46
C LEU A 496 19.89 6.31 15.23
N SER A 497 20.67 7.29 14.74
CA SER A 497 21.88 7.75 15.44
C SER A 497 21.58 8.53 16.72
N ALA A 498 20.43 9.20 16.83
CA ALA A 498 20.05 9.92 18.06
C ALA A 498 19.86 8.97 19.25
N SER A 499 19.59 7.68 19.01
CA SER A 499 19.43 6.68 20.07
C SER A 499 20.74 6.25 20.76
N THR A 500 21.90 6.60 20.20
CA THR A 500 23.21 6.08 20.66
C THR A 500 24.07 7.10 21.42
N VAL A 501 23.59 8.34 21.61
CA VAL A 501 24.42 9.48 22.03
C VAL A 501 24.75 9.49 23.54
N ASP A 502 23.97 8.81 24.40
CA ASP A 502 24.07 8.99 25.87
C ASP A 502 24.46 7.75 26.69
N THR A 503 24.94 6.65 26.12
CA THR A 503 25.27 5.47 26.95
C THR A 503 26.51 4.72 26.44
N SER A 504 27.54 4.68 27.28
CA SER A 504 28.74 3.89 27.06
C SER A 504 28.39 2.40 26.84
N CYS A 505 28.57 1.94 25.61
CA CYS A 505 28.85 0.58 25.15
C CYS A 505 27.91 -0.60 25.45
N LEU A 506 26.61 -0.42 25.70
CA LEU A 506 25.73 -1.60 25.98
C LEU A 506 24.42 -1.79 25.22
N ASP A 507 23.94 -0.90 24.35
CA ASP A 507 22.56 -1.07 23.81
C ASP A 507 22.41 -1.19 22.29
N VAL A 508 22.84 -2.34 21.76
CA VAL A 508 22.36 -2.87 20.47
C VAL A 508 20.82 -3.08 20.48
N SER A 509 20.19 -3.09 21.66
CA SER A 509 18.75 -3.33 21.81
C SER A 509 17.86 -2.13 21.43
N LEU A 510 18.28 -0.88 21.66
CA LEU A 510 17.45 0.31 21.40
C LEU A 510 17.26 0.58 19.90
N VAL A 511 18.34 0.50 19.11
CA VAL A 511 18.24 0.60 17.64
C VAL A 511 17.41 -0.56 17.08
N GLY A 512 17.56 -1.76 17.66
CA GLY A 512 16.73 -2.92 17.33
C GLY A 512 15.25 -2.70 17.61
N ASN A 513 14.90 -2.10 18.75
CA ASN A 513 13.52 -1.78 19.14
C ASN A 513 12.89 -0.76 18.16
N LEU A 514 13.61 0.30 17.83
CA LEU A 514 13.17 1.31 16.84
C LEU A 514 12.91 0.68 15.48
N THR A 515 13.88 -0.09 14.98
CA THR A 515 13.81 -0.77 13.69
C THR A 515 12.62 -1.74 13.64
N ASN A 516 12.43 -2.53 14.69
CA ASN A 516 11.32 -3.47 14.80
C ASN A 516 9.96 -2.75 14.86
N LEU A 517 9.87 -1.63 15.58
CA LEU A 517 8.64 -0.84 15.66
C LEU A 517 8.30 -0.23 14.30
N LEU A 518 9.26 0.41 13.62
CA LEU A 518 9.06 1.00 12.30
C LEU A 518 8.62 -0.07 11.28
N HIS A 519 9.27 -1.24 11.30
CA HIS A 519 8.87 -2.36 10.47
C HIS A 519 7.44 -2.85 10.76
N ARG A 520 7.04 -2.94 12.04
CA ARG A 520 5.66 -3.29 12.44
C ARG A 520 4.63 -2.26 12.01
N ILE A 521 4.98 -0.97 11.98
CA ILE A 521 4.11 0.11 11.50
C ILE A 521 3.95 0.06 9.96
N GLY A 522 4.88 -0.57 9.25
CA GLY A 522 4.83 -0.76 7.80
C GLY A 522 5.92 -0.02 7.02
N VAL A 523 6.95 0.48 7.70
CA VAL A 523 8.17 0.98 7.04
C VAL A 523 8.93 -0.22 6.47
N GLN A 524 9.26 -0.16 5.18
CA GLN A 524 9.92 -1.26 4.48
C GLN A 524 11.43 -1.10 4.47
N TRP A 525 12.16 -2.21 4.41
CA TRP A 525 13.61 -2.18 4.22
C TRP A 525 13.94 -1.75 2.79
N LEU A 526 14.87 -0.80 2.66
CA LEU A 526 15.36 -0.34 1.37
C LEU A 526 16.14 -1.48 0.68
N SER A 527 15.52 -2.13 -0.30
CA SER A 527 16.19 -3.09 -1.20
C SER A 527 16.05 -2.63 -2.64
N ALA A 528 17.09 -2.79 -3.45
CA ALA A 528 17.04 -2.39 -4.87
C ALA A 528 15.92 -3.11 -5.62
N HIS A 529 15.65 -4.38 -5.29
CA HIS A 529 14.57 -5.16 -5.89
C HIS A 529 13.18 -4.63 -5.51
N GLU A 530 12.95 -4.29 -4.24
CA GLU A 530 11.69 -3.71 -3.79
C GLU A 530 11.46 -2.30 -4.33
N ILE A 531 12.52 -1.49 -4.51
CA ILE A 531 12.42 -0.19 -5.19
C ILE A 531 11.91 -0.39 -6.63
N VAL A 532 12.44 -1.38 -7.37
CA VAL A 532 11.95 -1.69 -8.72
C VAL A 532 10.46 -2.04 -8.69
N LYS A 533 10.07 -2.95 -7.80
CA LYS A 533 8.72 -3.53 -7.76
C LYS A 533 7.64 -2.57 -7.25
N VAL A 534 7.91 -1.88 -6.15
CA VAL A 534 6.92 -1.07 -5.41
C VAL A 534 6.92 0.38 -5.85
N HIS A 535 8.06 0.92 -6.30
CA HIS A 535 8.19 2.33 -6.70
C HIS A 535 8.30 2.50 -8.22
N ILE A 536 9.31 1.89 -8.85
CA ILE A 536 9.65 2.18 -10.26
C ILE A 536 8.58 1.62 -11.22
N LEU A 537 8.21 0.34 -11.11
CA LEU A 537 7.25 -0.28 -12.04
C LEU A 537 5.88 0.43 -12.06
N PRO A 538 5.29 0.81 -10.91
CA PRO A 538 4.08 1.63 -10.90
C PRO A 538 4.28 3.02 -11.48
N ALA A 539 5.37 3.71 -11.12
CA ALA A 539 5.64 5.08 -11.56
C ALA A 539 5.89 5.17 -13.08
N VAL A 540 6.62 4.20 -13.64
CA VAL A 540 6.92 4.12 -15.07
C VAL A 540 5.67 3.76 -15.88
N SER A 541 4.67 3.15 -15.26
CA SER A 541 3.39 2.76 -15.88
C SER A 541 2.29 3.84 -15.78
N ASP A 542 2.43 4.84 -14.91
CA ASP A 542 1.37 5.80 -14.60
C ASP A 542 1.09 6.77 -15.77
N ASP A 543 -0.17 6.85 -16.19
CA ASP A 543 -0.66 7.77 -17.23
C ASP A 543 -0.95 9.19 -16.72
N ARG A 544 -1.05 9.38 -15.40
CA ARG A 544 -1.50 10.64 -14.78
C ARG A 544 -0.42 11.72 -14.70
N ILE A 545 0.83 11.40 -15.02
CA ILE A 545 1.96 12.34 -14.96
C ILE A 545 2.02 13.11 -16.28
N THR A 546 1.29 14.23 -16.34
CA THR A 546 1.13 15.09 -17.53
C THR A 546 2.40 15.81 -17.98
N ASN A 547 3.47 15.81 -17.19
CA ASN A 547 4.77 16.40 -17.51
C ASN A 547 5.89 15.54 -16.92
N ARG A 548 6.24 14.46 -17.61
CA ARG A 548 7.22 13.47 -17.15
C ARG A 548 8.61 14.10 -17.14
N ASP A 549 9.26 14.10 -15.97
CA ASP A 549 10.65 14.54 -15.85
C ASP A 549 11.56 13.60 -16.65
N LYS A 550 12.23 14.16 -17.66
CA LYS A 550 13.11 13.41 -18.57
C LYS A 550 14.21 12.68 -17.78
N ASN A 551 14.81 13.35 -16.78
CA ASN A 551 15.94 12.79 -16.02
C ASN A 551 15.48 11.66 -15.09
N LEU A 552 14.34 11.84 -14.41
CA LEU A 552 13.80 10.83 -13.49
C LEU A 552 13.41 9.55 -14.23
N MET A 553 12.71 9.67 -15.37
CA MET A 553 12.30 8.50 -16.17
C MET A 553 13.51 7.78 -16.78
N THR A 554 14.54 8.53 -17.19
CA THR A 554 15.81 7.94 -17.62
C THR A 554 16.47 7.18 -16.46
N GLU A 555 16.56 7.78 -15.27
CA GLU A 555 17.11 7.12 -14.08
C GLU A 555 16.34 5.85 -13.69
N TYR A 556 15.01 5.84 -13.78
CA TYR A 556 14.18 4.66 -13.52
C TYR A 556 14.54 3.48 -14.43
N VAL A 557 14.60 3.70 -15.75
CA VAL A 557 14.94 2.64 -16.70
C VAL A 557 16.40 2.20 -16.54
N CYS A 558 17.32 3.15 -16.33
CA CYS A 558 18.73 2.86 -16.04
C CYS A 558 18.87 1.99 -14.79
N PHE A 559 18.17 2.33 -13.70
CA PHE A 559 18.22 1.61 -12.44
C PHE A 559 17.76 0.16 -12.61
N VAL A 560 16.65 -0.05 -13.33
CA VAL A 560 16.15 -1.40 -13.61
C VAL A 560 17.12 -2.21 -14.48
N MET A 561 17.68 -1.60 -15.54
CA MET A 561 18.66 -2.26 -16.42
C MET A 561 19.87 -2.76 -15.62
N ILE A 562 20.41 -1.91 -14.74
CA ILE A 562 21.58 -2.24 -13.92
C ILE A 562 21.24 -3.28 -12.84
N HIS A 563 20.08 -3.13 -12.18
CA HIS A 563 19.64 -4.07 -11.16
C HIS A 563 19.40 -5.48 -11.72
N LEU A 564 18.86 -5.60 -12.93
CA LEU A 564 18.67 -6.87 -13.63
C LEU A 564 19.99 -7.53 -14.09
N GLN A 565 21.10 -6.80 -14.09
CA GLN A 565 22.44 -7.33 -14.34
C GLN A 565 23.20 -7.68 -13.05
N SER A 566 22.66 -7.30 -11.88
CA SER A 566 23.26 -7.62 -10.59
C SER A 566 22.99 -9.07 -10.18
N ASN A 567 23.79 -9.59 -9.24
CA ASN A 567 23.64 -10.93 -8.66
C ASN A 567 22.47 -11.02 -7.66
N CYS A 568 21.35 -10.34 -7.93
CA CYS A 568 20.18 -10.35 -7.05
C CYS A 568 19.44 -11.70 -7.16
N PRO A 569 19.24 -12.43 -6.05
CA PRO A 569 18.58 -13.75 -6.07
C PRO A 569 17.12 -13.66 -6.54
N ASP A 570 16.40 -12.60 -6.15
CA ASP A 570 15.00 -12.40 -6.52
C ASP A 570 14.84 -12.06 -8.01
N CYS A 571 15.82 -11.37 -8.60
CA CYS A 571 15.83 -11.08 -10.03
C CYS A 571 15.87 -12.36 -10.88
N HIS A 572 16.52 -13.44 -10.44
CA HIS A 572 16.54 -14.69 -11.20
C HIS A 572 15.15 -15.31 -11.36
N VAL A 573 14.27 -15.13 -10.37
CA VAL A 573 12.91 -15.68 -10.39
C VAL A 573 11.94 -14.70 -11.05
N GLU A 574 12.05 -13.41 -10.75
CA GLU A 574 11.08 -12.39 -11.20
C GLU A 574 11.46 -11.65 -12.49
N ARG A 575 12.60 -11.97 -13.15
CA ARG A 575 13.06 -11.27 -14.37
C ARG A 575 11.99 -11.19 -15.46
N GLU A 576 11.39 -12.33 -15.82
CA GLU A 576 10.38 -12.37 -16.89
C GLU A 576 9.17 -11.49 -16.56
N TYR A 577 8.77 -11.44 -15.28
CA TYR A 577 7.69 -10.57 -14.83
C TYR A 577 8.05 -9.09 -14.95
N ILE A 578 9.24 -8.69 -14.49
CA ILE A 578 9.71 -7.29 -14.57
C ILE A 578 9.81 -6.85 -16.04
N ILE A 579 10.45 -7.66 -16.90
CA ILE A 579 10.57 -7.38 -18.33
C ILE A 579 9.20 -7.31 -19.00
N SER A 580 8.27 -8.20 -18.65
CA SER A 580 6.89 -8.17 -19.18
C SER A 580 6.13 -6.90 -18.76
N GLN A 581 6.26 -6.45 -17.51
CA GLN A 581 5.64 -5.19 -17.07
C GLN A 581 6.22 -3.99 -17.80
N LEU A 582 7.55 -3.94 -17.97
CA LEU A 582 8.20 -2.87 -18.73
C LEU A 582 7.76 -2.87 -20.19
N ARG A 583 7.80 -4.03 -20.85
CA ARG A 583 7.37 -4.19 -22.24
C ARG A 583 5.93 -3.72 -22.47
N ASN A 584 5.04 -4.03 -21.53
CA ASN A 584 3.61 -3.75 -21.72
C ASN A 584 3.19 -2.33 -21.31
N LYS A 585 3.84 -1.73 -20.31
CA LYS A 585 3.34 -0.51 -19.66
C LYS A 585 4.35 0.64 -19.60
N ALA A 586 5.64 0.36 -19.77
CA ALA A 586 6.66 1.39 -19.58
C ALA A 586 6.72 2.37 -20.74
N PHE A 587 6.92 3.63 -20.37
CA PHE A 587 7.25 4.69 -21.31
C PHE A 587 8.77 4.76 -21.51
N ILE A 588 9.19 4.52 -22.74
CA ILE A 588 10.57 4.65 -23.19
C ILE A 588 10.72 5.99 -23.90
N LEU A 589 11.81 6.68 -23.60
CA LEU A 589 12.15 7.94 -24.23
C LEU A 589 12.65 7.69 -25.65
N THR A 590 12.00 8.33 -26.61
CA THR A 590 12.35 8.28 -28.03
C THR A 590 12.64 9.68 -28.56
N ASN A 591 13.16 9.77 -29.78
CA ASN A 591 13.30 11.01 -30.55
C ASN A 591 11.99 11.83 -30.66
N GLN A 592 10.82 11.21 -30.47
CA GLN A 592 9.51 11.87 -30.47
C GLN A 592 8.85 11.95 -29.08
N GLY A 593 9.66 11.89 -28.02
CA GLY A 593 9.20 11.92 -26.63
C GLY A 593 8.94 10.53 -26.06
N PHE A 594 8.19 10.46 -24.96
CA PHE A 594 7.90 9.21 -24.26
C PHE A 594 6.82 8.41 -24.97
N GLN A 595 7.11 7.15 -25.31
CA GLN A 595 6.22 6.24 -26.03
C GLN A 595 6.22 4.85 -25.39
N ARG A 596 5.11 4.11 -25.52
CA ARG A 596 5.02 2.71 -25.08
C ARG A 596 5.26 1.75 -26.25
N LEU A 597 5.98 0.66 -25.97
CA LEU A 597 6.29 -0.41 -26.94
C LEU A 597 5.04 -1.13 -27.50
N VAL A 598 3.93 -1.13 -26.75
CA VAL A 598 2.65 -1.72 -27.18
C VAL A 598 1.87 -0.78 -28.10
N GLU A 599 2.06 0.53 -27.94
CA GLU A 599 1.32 1.54 -28.69
C GLU A 599 1.99 1.83 -30.03
N VAL A 600 3.32 1.90 -30.06
CA VAL A 600 4.10 2.18 -31.26
C VAL A 600 5.35 1.29 -31.34
N PRO A 601 5.76 0.87 -32.56
CA PRO A 601 7.06 0.26 -32.79
C PRO A 601 8.20 1.23 -32.41
N ILE A 602 9.21 0.71 -31.72
CA ILE A 602 10.40 1.47 -31.30
C ILE A 602 11.64 0.76 -31.84
N HIS A 603 12.57 1.54 -32.38
CA HIS A 603 13.74 1.05 -33.10
C HIS A 603 15.05 1.55 -32.48
N PHE A 604 16.14 0.83 -32.75
CA PHE A 604 17.47 1.31 -32.38
C PHE A 604 17.87 2.55 -33.19
N SER A 605 18.41 3.56 -32.53
CA SER A 605 19.03 4.69 -33.22
C SER A 605 20.44 4.32 -33.71
N LYS A 606 21.02 5.18 -34.55
CA LYS A 606 22.41 5.04 -35.03
C LYS A 606 23.43 4.94 -33.88
N GLU A 607 23.16 5.60 -32.75
CA GLU A 607 24.04 5.60 -31.58
C GLU A 607 24.08 4.23 -30.88
N TYR A 608 23.05 3.39 -31.05
CA TYR A 608 23.03 1.99 -30.59
C TYR A 608 23.59 0.99 -31.62
N GLY A 609 24.21 1.48 -32.70
CA GLY A 609 24.82 0.65 -33.73
C GLY A 609 23.84 0.11 -34.78
N ASN A 610 22.67 0.71 -34.95
CA ASN A 610 21.74 0.32 -36.01
C ASN A 610 22.38 0.54 -37.41
N PRO A 611 22.50 -0.51 -38.25
CA PRO A 611 23.06 -0.38 -39.60
C PRO A 611 22.12 0.34 -40.58
N VAL A 612 20.84 0.49 -40.26
CA VAL A 612 19.82 1.06 -41.15
C VAL A 612 19.75 2.58 -41.00
N ASN A 613 19.89 3.30 -42.11
CA ASN A 613 19.68 4.75 -42.18
C ASN A 613 18.25 5.03 -42.65
N VAL A 614 17.32 5.02 -41.71
CA VAL A 614 15.89 5.15 -41.97
C VAL A 614 15.51 6.47 -42.66
N ASN A 615 16.31 7.53 -42.47
CA ASN A 615 16.08 8.82 -43.15
C ASN A 615 16.11 8.71 -44.69
N MET A 616 16.77 7.69 -45.26
CA MET A 616 16.74 7.43 -46.71
C MET A 616 15.41 6.84 -47.20
N LEU A 617 14.59 6.33 -46.29
CA LEU A 617 13.25 5.80 -46.56
C LEU A 617 12.16 6.82 -46.20
N ILE A 618 12.36 7.58 -45.12
CA ILE A 618 11.29 8.35 -44.47
C ILE A 618 11.35 9.85 -44.76
N ASN A 619 12.48 10.49 -45.06
CA ASN A 619 12.50 11.94 -45.28
C ASN A 619 11.63 12.44 -46.45
N VAL A 620 11.12 11.53 -47.28
CA VAL A 620 10.24 11.82 -48.41
C VAL A 620 8.76 11.54 -48.09
N VAL A 621 8.47 11.00 -46.90
CA VAL A 621 7.14 10.60 -46.44
C VAL A 621 6.91 11.10 -45.01
N ASP A 622 5.73 11.65 -44.71
CA ASP A 622 5.36 12.07 -43.33
C ASP A 622 5.05 10.86 -42.42
N MET A 623 5.95 9.87 -42.39
CA MET A 623 5.85 8.68 -41.56
C MET A 623 6.66 8.88 -40.27
N LYS A 624 6.03 8.64 -39.12
CA LYS A 624 6.70 8.79 -37.83
C LYS A 624 7.51 7.55 -37.50
N TRP A 625 8.81 7.72 -37.29
CA TRP A 625 9.73 6.67 -36.88
C TRP A 625 10.30 6.96 -35.50
N HIS A 626 10.05 6.05 -34.55
CA HIS A 626 10.40 6.23 -33.16
C HIS A 626 11.72 5.51 -32.88
N GLU A 627 12.78 6.27 -32.65
CA GLU A 627 14.10 5.73 -32.30
C GLU A 627 14.36 5.94 -30.80
N VAL A 628 14.95 4.95 -30.13
CA VAL A 628 15.41 5.09 -28.74
C VAL A 628 16.40 6.25 -28.64
N ASP A 629 16.14 7.18 -27.73
CA ASP A 629 16.98 8.35 -27.47
C ASP A 629 18.29 7.92 -26.81
N SER A 630 19.43 8.50 -27.21
CA SER A 630 20.75 8.14 -26.66
C SER A 630 21.05 8.65 -25.25
N THR A 631 20.13 9.38 -24.63
CA THR A 631 20.27 9.82 -23.23
C THR A 631 20.54 8.67 -22.26
N TYR A 632 20.00 7.47 -22.50
CA TYR A 632 20.33 6.29 -21.69
C TYR A 632 21.81 5.89 -21.80
N LEU A 633 22.42 6.05 -22.98
CA LEU A 633 23.85 5.79 -23.19
C LEU A 633 24.75 6.85 -22.53
N ARG A 634 24.28 8.10 -22.45
CA ARG A 634 25.01 9.23 -21.86
C ARG A 634 24.87 9.33 -20.34
N HIS A 635 24.13 8.41 -19.72
CA HIS A 635 23.95 8.40 -18.27
C HIS A 635 25.28 8.03 -17.57
N PRO A 636 25.67 8.69 -16.46
CA PRO A 636 26.97 8.48 -15.81
C PRO A 636 27.28 7.02 -15.44
N VAL A 637 26.25 6.24 -15.10
CA VAL A 637 26.42 4.82 -14.77
C VAL A 637 26.70 3.94 -15.99
N THR A 638 26.27 4.38 -17.18
CA THR A 638 26.57 3.67 -18.44
C THR A 638 28.03 3.84 -18.84
N GLU A 639 28.65 5.00 -18.56
CA GLU A 639 30.07 5.24 -18.84
C GLU A 639 31.00 4.36 -17.99
N SER A 640 30.57 3.96 -16.79
CA SER A 640 31.36 3.10 -15.90
C SER A 640 31.18 1.59 -16.15
N LEU A 641 30.20 1.19 -16.98
CA LEU A 641 29.93 -0.20 -17.35
C LEU A 641 30.87 -0.66 -18.49
N SER A 642 31.55 -1.80 -18.29
CA SER A 642 32.22 -2.50 -19.39
C SER A 642 31.19 -2.98 -20.42
N CYS A 643 31.43 -2.71 -21.70
CA CYS A 643 30.50 -3.04 -22.80
C CYS A 643 29.08 -2.46 -22.61
N GLY A 644 28.96 -1.23 -22.09
CA GLY A 644 27.67 -0.59 -21.84
C GLY A 644 26.72 -0.58 -23.04
N LEU A 645 27.24 -0.40 -24.26
CA LEU A 645 26.42 -0.43 -25.49
C LEU A 645 25.81 -1.80 -25.74
N GLU A 646 26.59 -2.89 -25.67
CA GLU A 646 26.11 -4.26 -25.87
C GLU A 646 25.03 -4.61 -24.84
N LYS A 647 25.28 -4.28 -23.58
CA LYS A 647 24.35 -4.47 -22.45
C LYS A 647 23.02 -3.73 -22.62
N TRP A 648 23.07 -2.48 -23.05
CA TRP A 648 21.86 -1.71 -23.36
C TRP A 648 21.11 -2.30 -24.55
N ARG A 649 21.84 -2.77 -25.57
CA ARG A 649 21.25 -3.40 -26.75
C ARG A 649 20.52 -4.68 -26.40
N GLU A 650 21.14 -5.57 -25.61
CA GLU A 650 20.52 -6.79 -25.11
C GLU A 650 19.25 -6.49 -24.30
N PHE A 651 19.31 -5.52 -23.39
CA PHE A 651 18.17 -5.12 -22.57
C PHE A 651 16.99 -4.60 -23.40
N PHE A 652 17.24 -3.69 -24.35
CA PHE A 652 16.19 -3.16 -25.22
C PHE A 652 15.66 -4.19 -26.22
N GLN A 653 16.49 -5.13 -26.68
CA GLN A 653 16.06 -6.28 -27.48
C GLN A 653 15.09 -7.17 -26.70
N GLU A 654 15.38 -7.44 -25.43
CA GLU A 654 14.50 -8.22 -24.54
C GLU A 654 13.14 -7.54 -24.32
N LEU A 655 13.12 -6.19 -24.31
CA LEU A 655 11.89 -5.40 -24.27
C LEU A 655 11.12 -5.39 -25.60
N GLY A 656 11.77 -5.70 -26.72
CA GLY A 656 11.16 -5.77 -28.05
C GLY A 656 11.53 -4.63 -29.01
N VAL A 657 12.59 -3.87 -28.73
CA VAL A 657 13.19 -2.90 -29.66
C VAL A 657 13.94 -3.64 -30.76
N VAL A 658 13.75 -3.22 -32.01
CA VAL A 658 14.27 -3.91 -33.21
C VAL A 658 15.12 -2.96 -34.07
N ASP A 659 15.99 -3.51 -34.91
CA ASP A 659 16.83 -2.69 -35.82
C ASP A 659 16.05 -2.11 -37.01
N PHE A 660 15.01 -2.79 -37.44
CA PHE A 660 14.15 -2.36 -38.55
C PHE A 660 12.69 -2.70 -38.27
N VAL A 661 11.86 -2.94 -39.29
CA VAL A 661 10.41 -3.12 -39.15
C VAL A 661 10.03 -4.19 -38.12
N GLN A 662 9.05 -3.86 -37.28
CA GLN A 662 8.55 -4.81 -36.28
C GLN A 662 7.68 -5.88 -36.95
N ILE A 663 7.92 -7.15 -36.60
CA ILE A 663 7.15 -8.29 -37.10
C ILE A 663 6.62 -9.07 -35.90
N ASN A 664 5.30 -9.17 -35.82
CA ASN A 664 4.60 -9.80 -34.70
C ASN A 664 4.02 -11.14 -35.14
N GLN A 665 4.08 -12.14 -34.26
CA GLN A 665 3.34 -13.39 -34.44
C GLN A 665 1.89 -13.15 -34.04
N VAL A 666 0.95 -13.50 -34.91
CA VAL A 666 -0.48 -13.31 -34.70
C VAL A 666 -1.17 -14.65 -34.88
N ASP A 667 -2.05 -14.99 -33.93
CA ASP A 667 -2.94 -16.14 -34.05
C ASP A 667 -4.18 -15.69 -34.85
N LYS A 668 -4.34 -16.23 -36.06
CA LYS A 668 -5.49 -15.94 -36.94
C LYS A 668 -6.36 -17.17 -37.11
N THR A 669 -7.66 -16.95 -37.27
CA THR A 669 -8.53 -18.03 -37.76
C THR A 669 -8.24 -18.29 -39.23
N VAL A 670 -8.36 -19.54 -39.64
CA VAL A 670 -8.21 -19.96 -41.03
C VAL A 670 -9.11 -19.15 -41.99
N SER A 671 -10.27 -18.66 -41.53
CA SER A 671 -11.13 -17.73 -42.29
C SER A 671 -10.58 -16.32 -42.50
N ASP A 672 -9.73 -15.81 -41.61
CA ASP A 672 -9.20 -14.43 -41.65
C ASP A 672 -7.93 -14.30 -42.51
N ILE A 673 -7.32 -15.42 -42.89
CA ILE A 673 -6.15 -15.47 -43.77
C ILE A 673 -6.61 -15.21 -45.20
N SER A 674 -5.96 -14.27 -45.90
CA SER A 674 -6.39 -13.82 -47.23
C SER A 674 -6.70 -14.99 -48.19
N HIS A 675 -7.76 -14.84 -49.00
CA HIS A 675 -8.19 -15.84 -50.00
C HIS A 675 -7.07 -16.28 -50.98
N ILE A 676 -6.03 -15.45 -51.16
CA ILE A 676 -4.88 -15.73 -52.04
C ILE A 676 -3.94 -16.76 -51.39
N ILE A 677 -3.63 -16.61 -50.10
CA ILE A 677 -2.84 -17.58 -49.32
C ILE A 677 -3.61 -18.90 -49.22
N PHE A 678 -4.93 -18.82 -49.05
CA PHE A 678 -5.83 -19.96 -49.04
C PHE A 678 -5.85 -20.75 -50.37
N LYS A 679 -5.56 -20.08 -51.49
CA LYS A 679 -5.53 -20.69 -52.83
C LYS A 679 -4.37 -21.69 -52.98
N ASN A 680 -3.26 -21.48 -52.27
CA ASN A 680 -2.12 -22.40 -52.26
C ASN A 680 -2.32 -23.62 -51.34
N LEU A 681 -3.28 -23.56 -50.40
CA LEU A 681 -3.71 -24.72 -49.58
C LEU A 681 -4.71 -25.66 -50.31
N MET A 682 -5.15 -25.32 -51.53
CA MET A 682 -6.30 -25.93 -52.23
C MET A 682 -6.11 -27.36 -52.78
N TRP A 683 -5.46 -28.27 -52.05
CA TRP A 683 -5.47 -29.69 -52.42
C TRP A 683 -6.32 -30.56 -51.48
N GLU A 684 -6.79 -30.05 -50.34
CA GLU A 684 -7.67 -30.80 -49.42
C GLU A 684 -8.67 -29.86 -48.72
N ARG A 685 -9.77 -29.53 -49.40
CA ARG A 685 -10.88 -28.75 -48.81
C ARG A 685 -11.63 -29.50 -47.70
N ASP A 686 -11.41 -30.80 -47.57
CA ASP A 686 -12.28 -31.69 -46.82
C ASP A 686 -11.77 -32.05 -45.40
N LEU A 687 -10.64 -31.48 -44.96
CA LEU A 687 -9.97 -31.87 -43.71
C LEU A 687 -9.65 -30.72 -42.72
N ILE A 688 -9.96 -29.46 -43.05
CA ILE A 688 -9.60 -28.30 -42.21
C ILE A 688 -10.88 -27.57 -41.75
N SER A 689 -11.10 -27.49 -40.44
CA SER A 689 -12.18 -26.67 -39.88
C SER A 689 -11.87 -25.17 -40.04
N PRO A 690 -12.86 -24.33 -40.40
CA PRO A 690 -12.70 -22.87 -40.47
C PRO A 690 -12.25 -22.23 -39.14
N GLU A 691 -12.50 -22.91 -38.03
CA GLU A 691 -12.19 -22.49 -36.65
C GLU A 691 -10.75 -22.81 -36.22
N SER A 692 -9.94 -23.43 -37.08
CA SER A 692 -8.54 -23.74 -36.76
C SER A 692 -7.71 -22.46 -36.62
N ILE A 693 -6.81 -22.45 -35.62
CA ILE A 693 -5.90 -21.33 -35.35
C ILE A 693 -4.60 -21.56 -36.12
N ALA A 694 -4.19 -20.55 -36.89
CA ALA A 694 -2.93 -20.50 -37.61
C ALA A 694 -2.03 -19.43 -37.01
N LYS A 695 -0.75 -19.76 -36.83
CA LYS A 695 0.30 -18.83 -36.43
C LYS A 695 0.85 -18.15 -37.67
N ASP A 696 0.55 -16.88 -37.85
CA ASP A 696 1.04 -16.04 -38.94
C ASP A 696 2.04 -14.98 -38.45
N TRP A 697 2.82 -14.43 -39.36
CA TRP A 697 3.75 -13.34 -39.11
C TRP A 697 3.31 -12.10 -39.89
N GLU A 698 3.15 -10.98 -39.20
CA GLU A 698 2.65 -9.73 -39.78
C GLU A 698 3.48 -8.52 -39.40
N SER A 699 3.58 -7.58 -40.33
CA SER A 699 4.19 -6.27 -40.10
C SER A 699 3.35 -5.17 -40.73
N HIS A 700 2.57 -4.47 -39.91
CA HIS A 700 1.77 -3.33 -40.37
C HIS A 700 2.64 -2.17 -40.83
N GLU A 701 3.76 -1.96 -40.14
CA GLU A 701 4.75 -0.93 -40.47
C GLU A 701 5.35 -1.15 -41.86
N LEU A 702 5.72 -2.39 -42.19
CA LEU A 702 6.25 -2.71 -43.50
C LEU A 702 5.20 -2.54 -44.60
N VAL A 703 3.97 -3.01 -44.38
CA VAL A 703 2.87 -2.85 -45.35
C VAL A 703 2.62 -1.38 -45.64
N HIS A 704 2.60 -0.53 -44.61
CA HIS A 704 2.45 0.91 -44.77
C HIS A 704 3.64 1.52 -45.54
N LEU A 705 4.87 1.18 -45.16
CA LEU A 705 6.09 1.65 -45.82
C LEU A 705 6.10 1.29 -47.32
N ILE A 706 5.90 0.01 -47.67
CA ILE A 706 5.88 -0.45 -49.06
C ILE A 706 4.73 0.21 -49.83
N SER A 707 3.54 0.32 -49.23
CA SER A 707 2.39 0.96 -49.87
C SER A 707 2.68 2.41 -50.25
N VAL A 708 3.34 3.17 -49.38
CA VAL A 708 3.68 4.57 -49.65
C VAL A 708 4.79 4.70 -50.69
N LEU A 709 5.85 3.87 -50.59
CA LEU A 709 6.93 3.86 -51.57
C LEU A 709 6.43 3.49 -52.97
N SER A 710 5.53 2.52 -53.06
CA SER A 710 4.88 2.08 -54.30
C SER A 710 4.00 3.17 -54.90
N LYS A 711 3.13 3.82 -54.10
CA LYS A 711 2.25 4.92 -54.56
C LYS A 711 3.02 6.13 -55.11
N ASN A 712 4.17 6.45 -54.51
CA ASN A 712 4.95 7.63 -54.87
C ASN A 712 6.06 7.32 -55.89
N CYS A 713 6.14 6.09 -56.41
CA CYS A 713 7.15 5.63 -57.38
C CYS A 713 8.60 5.95 -56.97
N MET A 714 8.93 5.72 -55.69
CA MET A 714 10.20 6.12 -55.09
C MET A 714 11.36 5.14 -55.33
N GLN A 715 11.93 5.16 -56.53
CA GLN A 715 12.97 4.20 -56.94
C GLN A 715 14.17 4.10 -56.00
N GLN A 716 14.79 5.22 -55.60
CA GLN A 716 16.01 5.21 -54.78
C GLN A 716 15.76 4.61 -53.38
N SER A 717 14.59 4.88 -52.79
CA SER A 717 14.22 4.33 -51.49
C SER A 717 13.85 2.85 -51.60
N CYS A 718 13.24 2.42 -52.71
CA CYS A 718 13.00 1.00 -52.99
C CYS A 718 14.30 0.19 -53.18
N ILE A 719 15.30 0.76 -53.90
CA ILE A 719 16.63 0.17 -54.03
C ILE A 719 17.24 -0.02 -52.64
N TYR A 720 17.21 1.02 -51.81
CA TYR A 720 17.74 0.96 -50.45
C TYR A 720 16.96 -0.03 -49.56
N LEU A 721 15.64 -0.14 -49.71
CA LEU A 721 14.82 -1.13 -49.00
C LEU A 721 15.25 -2.56 -49.33
N LEU A 722 15.56 -2.85 -50.60
CA LEU A 722 16.06 -4.16 -51.01
C LEU A 722 17.47 -4.43 -50.46
N GLU A 723 18.34 -3.42 -50.35
CA GLU A 723 19.66 -3.55 -49.69
C GLU A 723 19.54 -3.85 -48.18
N ILE A 724 18.57 -3.23 -47.50
CA ILE A 724 18.29 -3.52 -46.08
C ILE A 724 17.84 -4.97 -45.92
N PHE A 725 16.90 -5.42 -46.74
CA PHE A 725 16.47 -6.83 -46.70
C PHE A 725 17.64 -7.76 -46.99
N ASP A 726 18.47 -7.48 -47.99
CA ASP A 726 19.65 -8.30 -48.33
C ASP A 726 20.62 -8.44 -47.15
N THR A 727 20.83 -7.35 -46.40
CA THR A 727 21.77 -7.31 -45.28
C THR A 727 21.22 -7.98 -44.02
N LEU A 728 19.92 -7.80 -43.71
CA LEU A 728 19.30 -8.24 -42.46
C LEU A 728 18.48 -9.54 -42.59
N TRP A 729 18.39 -10.14 -43.78
CA TRP A 729 17.49 -11.28 -44.02
C TRP A 729 17.74 -12.44 -43.05
N ASP A 730 18.97 -12.95 -43.00
CA ASP A 730 19.30 -14.16 -42.23
C ASP A 730 19.22 -13.93 -40.72
N SER A 731 19.47 -12.71 -40.25
CA SER A 731 19.48 -12.39 -38.82
C SER A 731 18.09 -12.07 -38.27
N CYS A 732 17.21 -11.50 -39.11
CA CYS A 732 15.98 -10.88 -38.63
C CYS A 732 14.69 -11.40 -39.29
N PHE A 733 14.75 -11.96 -40.50
CA PHE A 733 13.58 -12.18 -41.35
C PHE A 733 13.40 -13.62 -41.88
N SER A 734 14.48 -14.38 -42.08
CA SER A 734 14.43 -15.72 -42.70
C SER A 734 13.47 -16.68 -42.01
N ASP A 735 13.36 -16.59 -40.68
CA ASP A 735 12.54 -17.50 -39.87
C ASP A 735 11.04 -17.11 -39.88
N LYS A 736 10.69 -15.97 -40.49
CA LYS A 736 9.33 -15.37 -40.50
C LYS A 736 8.67 -15.47 -41.88
N VAL A 737 9.30 -16.18 -42.82
CA VAL A 737 8.80 -16.39 -44.20
C VAL A 737 7.55 -17.28 -44.23
N MET A 738 7.47 -18.25 -43.32
CA MET A 738 6.38 -19.22 -43.27
C MET A 738 5.55 -19.08 -41.98
N GLY A 739 4.24 -19.10 -42.11
CA GLY A 739 3.29 -19.34 -41.03
C GLY A 739 2.94 -20.83 -40.94
N TYR A 740 2.32 -21.25 -39.83
CA TYR A 740 1.97 -22.65 -39.58
C TYR A 740 0.51 -22.80 -39.15
N CYS A 741 -0.22 -23.69 -39.81
CA CYS A 741 -1.60 -24.01 -39.47
C CYS A 741 -1.69 -25.42 -38.87
N ASN A 742 -2.32 -25.54 -37.70
CA ASN A 742 -2.61 -26.84 -37.08
C ASN A 742 -3.89 -27.40 -37.67
N ILE A 743 -3.78 -28.52 -38.38
CA ILE A 743 -4.89 -29.11 -39.12
C ILE A 743 -5.65 -30.13 -38.27
N ASN A 744 -5.03 -30.74 -37.25
CA ASN A 744 -5.68 -31.69 -36.34
C ASN A 744 -5.00 -31.73 -34.95
N SER A 745 -5.69 -32.26 -33.93
CA SER A 745 -5.17 -32.50 -32.57
C SER A 745 -3.99 -33.50 -32.48
N GLY A 746 -3.49 -33.99 -33.62
CA GLY A 746 -2.43 -35.00 -33.76
C GLY A 746 -1.02 -34.45 -34.07
N GLY A 747 -0.82 -33.12 -34.11
CA GLY A 747 0.52 -32.51 -34.16
C GLY A 747 1.10 -32.22 -35.56
N ASP A 748 0.42 -32.60 -36.65
CA ASP A 748 0.87 -32.25 -38.01
C ASP A 748 0.49 -30.79 -38.34
N SER A 749 1.50 -29.91 -38.35
CA SER A 749 1.38 -28.51 -38.78
C SER A 749 1.74 -28.36 -40.26
N LYS A 750 0.86 -27.76 -41.07
CA LYS A 750 1.18 -27.46 -42.49
C LYS A 750 1.72 -26.02 -42.60
N PRO A 751 2.89 -25.82 -43.24
CA PRO A 751 3.44 -24.49 -43.46
C PRO A 751 2.71 -23.78 -44.61
N PHE A 752 2.52 -22.47 -44.48
CA PHE A 752 1.99 -21.58 -45.53
C PHE A 752 2.80 -20.29 -45.60
N LYS A 753 2.72 -19.56 -46.71
CA LYS A 753 3.45 -18.28 -46.88
C LYS A 753 2.87 -17.22 -45.95
N SER A 754 3.70 -16.59 -45.11
CA SER A 754 3.23 -15.61 -44.13
C SER A 754 2.66 -14.34 -44.77
N SER A 755 1.82 -13.61 -44.03
CA SER A 755 1.32 -12.30 -44.45
C SER A 755 2.46 -11.29 -44.63
N PHE A 756 3.49 -11.33 -43.78
CA PHE A 756 4.73 -10.58 -43.95
C PHE A 756 5.37 -10.85 -45.31
N MET A 757 5.57 -12.13 -45.66
CA MET A 757 6.20 -12.47 -46.95
C MET A 757 5.32 -12.09 -48.15
N SER A 758 3.99 -12.18 -47.98
CA SER A 758 3.04 -11.75 -49.01
C SER A 758 3.11 -10.24 -49.24
N SER A 759 3.32 -9.44 -48.19
CA SER A 759 3.50 -7.98 -48.32
C SER A 759 4.73 -7.58 -49.14
N ILE A 760 5.74 -8.45 -49.19
CA ILE A 760 6.97 -8.23 -49.94
C ILE A 760 6.84 -8.74 -51.38
N SER A 761 6.35 -9.97 -51.62
CA SER A 761 6.32 -10.52 -52.99
C SER A 761 5.12 -10.09 -53.83
N ASP A 762 3.98 -9.76 -53.20
CA ASP A 762 2.71 -9.56 -53.89
C ASP A 762 2.35 -8.07 -54.05
N VAL A 763 3.34 -7.18 -53.94
CA VAL A 763 3.25 -5.73 -54.17
C VAL A 763 4.32 -5.28 -55.16
N GLN A 764 4.00 -4.28 -55.99
CA GLN A 764 4.94 -3.66 -56.92
C GLN A 764 5.81 -2.63 -56.20
N TRP A 765 7.06 -2.97 -55.93
CA TRP A 765 7.99 -2.05 -55.27
C TRP A 765 9.45 -2.24 -55.69
N VAL A 766 9.81 -3.29 -56.44
CA VAL A 766 11.20 -3.52 -56.85
C VAL A 766 11.49 -2.83 -58.17
N VAL A 767 12.67 -2.20 -58.26
CA VAL A 767 13.12 -1.46 -59.44
C VAL A 767 13.72 -2.42 -60.47
N SER A 768 13.35 -2.24 -61.73
CA SER A 768 13.95 -2.93 -62.87
C SER A 768 15.12 -2.14 -63.46
N GLY A 769 16.12 -2.83 -64.00
CA GLY A 769 17.21 -2.20 -64.74
C GLY A 769 16.82 -1.68 -66.15
N THR A 770 15.62 -1.99 -66.64
CA THR A 770 15.19 -1.71 -68.03
C THR A 770 14.24 -0.53 -68.19
N ASP A 771 13.54 -0.16 -67.13
CA ASP A 771 12.48 0.84 -67.14
C ASP A 771 12.41 1.58 -65.79
N ASP A 772 11.62 2.65 -65.76
CA ASP A 772 11.45 3.49 -64.57
C ASP A 772 10.25 3.05 -63.69
N GLU A 773 9.65 1.90 -63.97
CA GLU A 773 8.46 1.41 -63.26
C GLU A 773 8.83 0.49 -62.08
N LEU A 774 7.90 0.36 -61.13
CA LEU A 774 8.02 -0.58 -60.02
C LEU A 774 7.32 -1.88 -60.38
N HIS A 775 8.00 -3.00 -60.16
CA HIS A 775 7.52 -4.32 -60.55
C HIS A 775 7.29 -5.22 -59.34
N TYR A 776 6.49 -6.27 -59.54
CA TYR A 776 6.44 -7.35 -58.58
C TYR A 776 7.78 -8.10 -58.61
N PRO A 777 8.33 -8.49 -57.45
CA PRO A 777 9.58 -9.23 -57.43
C PRO A 777 9.55 -10.51 -58.27
N LYS A 778 8.41 -11.21 -58.31
CA LYS A 778 8.19 -12.42 -59.11
C LYS A 778 8.28 -12.23 -60.62
N ASP A 779 8.16 -10.99 -61.11
CA ASP A 779 8.21 -10.69 -62.53
C ASP A 779 9.65 -10.41 -63.00
N LEU A 780 10.55 -10.09 -62.07
CA LEU A 780 11.94 -9.71 -62.33
C LEU A 780 12.90 -10.90 -62.26
N PHE A 781 13.98 -10.80 -63.03
CA PHE A 781 15.06 -11.78 -63.03
C PHE A 781 16.14 -11.45 -62.00
N TYR A 782 16.70 -12.50 -61.41
CA TYR A 782 17.92 -12.38 -60.65
C TYR A 782 19.13 -12.29 -61.60
N ASP A 783 20.00 -11.29 -61.41
CA ASP A 783 21.21 -11.08 -62.25
C ASP A 783 22.31 -12.12 -61.95
N CYS A 784 22.06 -13.36 -62.38
CA CYS A 784 23.01 -14.46 -62.36
C CYS A 784 23.50 -14.82 -63.77
N GLU A 785 24.65 -15.47 -63.85
CA GLU A 785 25.27 -15.86 -65.13
C GLU A 785 24.37 -16.76 -65.97
N ALA A 786 23.58 -17.64 -65.33
CA ALA A 786 22.65 -18.55 -66.01
C ALA A 786 21.56 -17.80 -66.79
N VAL A 787 21.01 -16.71 -66.22
CA VAL A 787 20.00 -15.88 -66.90
C VAL A 787 20.68 -14.92 -67.89
N ARG A 788 21.77 -14.27 -67.47
CA ARG A 788 22.48 -13.26 -68.25
C ARG A 788 23.11 -13.82 -69.54
N SER A 789 23.53 -15.08 -69.53
CA SER A 789 24.05 -15.77 -70.73
C SER A 789 22.99 -15.99 -71.82
N ILE A 790 21.70 -15.99 -71.45
CA ILE A 790 20.56 -16.21 -72.35
C ILE A 790 19.92 -14.87 -72.74
N LEU A 791 19.55 -14.05 -71.74
CA LEU A 791 18.78 -12.83 -71.94
C LEU A 791 19.65 -11.55 -72.07
N GLY A 792 20.95 -11.62 -71.76
CA GLY A 792 21.89 -10.51 -71.87
C GLY A 792 21.59 -9.37 -70.89
N ALA A 793 22.03 -8.15 -71.21
CA ALA A 793 21.82 -6.97 -70.37
C ALA A 793 20.43 -6.32 -70.52
N SER A 794 19.61 -6.79 -71.47
CA SER A 794 18.35 -6.16 -71.88
C SER A 794 17.10 -6.79 -71.25
N ALA A 795 17.28 -7.60 -70.20
CA ALA A 795 16.19 -8.20 -69.43
C ALA A 795 15.89 -7.40 -68.16
N PRO A 796 14.65 -7.48 -67.65
CA PRO A 796 14.24 -6.76 -66.45
C PRO A 796 14.84 -7.42 -65.19
N TYR A 797 16.09 -7.06 -64.87
CA TYR A 797 16.77 -7.52 -63.67
C TYR A 797 16.40 -6.67 -62.46
N ALA A 798 16.27 -7.30 -61.30
CA ALA A 798 16.08 -6.60 -60.04
C ALA A 798 17.32 -5.76 -59.67
N VAL A 799 17.10 -4.51 -59.27
CA VAL A 799 18.14 -3.57 -58.83
C VAL A 799 17.90 -3.20 -57.36
N PRO A 800 18.92 -3.31 -56.48
CA PRO A 800 20.28 -3.75 -56.75
C PRO A 800 20.42 -5.27 -56.76
N LYS A 801 21.59 -5.76 -57.20
CA LYS A 801 21.90 -7.19 -57.19
C LYS A 801 22.02 -7.70 -55.77
N VAL A 802 21.01 -8.48 -55.36
CA VAL A 802 20.92 -9.17 -54.07
C VAL A 802 22.07 -10.17 -53.89
N ARG A 803 22.70 -10.20 -52.72
CA ARG A 803 23.80 -11.13 -52.40
C ARG A 803 23.33 -12.37 -51.67
N ASN A 804 22.28 -12.24 -50.86
CA ASN A 804 21.72 -13.31 -50.06
C ASN A 804 20.90 -14.28 -50.94
N GLY A 805 21.40 -15.50 -51.11
CA GLY A 805 20.76 -16.51 -51.94
C GLY A 805 19.39 -16.97 -51.43
N LYS A 806 19.14 -16.96 -50.10
CA LYS A 806 17.84 -17.32 -49.53
C LYS A 806 16.80 -16.24 -49.83
N LEU A 807 17.18 -14.96 -49.70
CA LEU A 807 16.31 -13.85 -50.05
C LEU A 807 15.83 -13.95 -51.50
N VAL A 808 16.73 -14.30 -52.44
CA VAL A 808 16.40 -14.46 -53.86
C VAL A 808 15.31 -15.51 -54.07
N SER A 809 15.40 -16.66 -53.39
CA SER A 809 14.38 -17.70 -53.47
C SER A 809 13.08 -17.32 -52.75
N ASP A 810 13.17 -16.68 -51.58
CA ASP A 810 12.02 -16.38 -50.73
C ASP A 810 11.14 -15.27 -51.32
N ILE A 811 11.77 -14.19 -51.82
CA ILE A 811 11.07 -13.08 -52.50
C ILE A 811 10.43 -13.54 -53.82
N GLY A 812 11.06 -14.50 -54.50
CA GLY A 812 10.53 -15.13 -55.71
C GLY A 812 11.12 -14.61 -57.02
N PHE A 813 12.34 -14.07 -57.02
CA PHE A 813 12.99 -13.65 -58.27
C PHE A 813 13.18 -14.84 -59.23
N LYS A 814 13.06 -14.59 -60.54
CA LYS A 814 13.28 -15.61 -61.56
C LYS A 814 14.78 -15.92 -61.68
N VAL A 815 15.19 -17.08 -61.17
CA VAL A 815 16.58 -17.58 -61.23
C VAL A 815 16.83 -18.43 -62.48
N LYS A 816 15.76 -18.88 -63.15
CA LYS A 816 15.81 -19.64 -64.41
C LYS A 816 14.89 -18.96 -65.42
N VAL A 817 15.27 -19.03 -66.69
CA VAL A 817 14.47 -18.53 -67.80
C VAL A 817 13.48 -19.62 -68.22
N ALA A 818 12.18 -19.33 -68.22
CA ALA A 818 11.17 -20.21 -68.80
C ALA A 818 10.83 -19.79 -70.24
N MET A 819 10.16 -20.68 -70.99
CA MET A 819 9.78 -20.39 -72.36
C MET A 819 8.76 -19.27 -72.49
N ASP A 820 7.77 -19.20 -71.60
CA ASP A 820 6.78 -18.12 -71.62
C ASP A 820 7.45 -16.75 -71.36
N ASP A 821 8.48 -16.70 -70.49
CA ASP A 821 9.26 -15.48 -70.26
C ASP A 821 9.97 -14.99 -71.52
N ILE A 822 10.57 -15.91 -72.29
CA ILE A 822 11.27 -15.57 -73.54
C ILE A 822 10.29 -14.99 -74.55
N LEU A 823 9.10 -15.57 -74.67
CA LEU A 823 8.08 -15.09 -75.61
C LEU A 823 7.60 -13.67 -75.24
N GLU A 824 7.40 -13.39 -73.96
CA GLU A 824 7.05 -12.05 -73.48
C GLU A 824 8.18 -11.03 -73.72
N ILE A 825 9.42 -11.39 -73.37
CA ILE A 825 10.58 -10.53 -73.57
C ILE A 825 10.82 -10.27 -75.06
N LEU A 826 10.68 -11.28 -75.93
CA LEU A 826 10.78 -11.10 -77.38
C LEU A 826 9.69 -10.17 -77.92
N LYS A 827 8.47 -10.15 -77.34
CA LYS A 827 7.44 -9.15 -77.70
C LYS A 827 7.92 -7.73 -77.37
N VAL A 828 8.52 -7.54 -76.19
CA VAL A 828 9.06 -6.24 -75.75
C VAL A 828 10.24 -5.80 -76.63
N TRP A 829 11.19 -6.70 -76.91
CA TRP A 829 12.35 -6.39 -77.76
C TRP A 829 11.94 -6.03 -79.19
N ARG A 830 10.94 -6.73 -79.76
CA ARG A 830 10.34 -6.42 -81.07
C ARG A 830 9.67 -5.04 -81.12
N GLY A 831 9.03 -4.61 -80.04
CA GLY A 831 8.28 -3.36 -79.98
C GLY A 831 9.13 -2.10 -79.77
N SER A 832 10.43 -2.24 -79.53
CA SER A 832 11.31 -1.11 -79.21
C SER A 832 11.68 -0.28 -80.45
N GLN A 833 11.53 1.05 -80.40
CA GLN A 833 11.86 1.97 -81.52
C GLN A 833 13.37 2.19 -81.72
N ARG A 834 14.22 1.69 -80.80
CA ARG A 834 15.68 1.85 -80.86
C ARG A 834 16.34 0.56 -81.36
N PRO A 835 17.54 0.66 -81.98
CA PRO A 835 18.35 -0.51 -82.29
C PRO A 835 18.50 -1.42 -81.08
N PHE A 836 18.06 -2.67 -81.18
CA PHE A 836 18.28 -3.65 -80.13
C PHE A 836 19.77 -3.97 -80.07
N LYS A 837 20.33 -4.02 -78.86
CA LYS A 837 21.75 -4.30 -78.65
C LYS A 837 21.90 -5.68 -78.02
N ALA A 838 22.62 -6.56 -78.69
CA ALA A 838 22.94 -7.90 -78.18
C ALA A 838 24.26 -8.40 -78.76
N SER A 839 24.88 -9.36 -78.09
CA SER A 839 26.02 -10.08 -78.65
C SER A 839 25.54 -11.29 -79.46
N ILE A 840 26.34 -11.71 -80.44
CA ILE A 840 26.04 -12.90 -81.25
C ILE A 840 26.07 -14.14 -80.36
N SER A 841 26.97 -14.19 -79.38
CA SER A 841 27.05 -15.28 -78.38
C SER A 841 25.76 -15.39 -77.55
N GLN A 842 25.25 -14.26 -77.02
CA GLN A 842 23.99 -14.22 -76.27
C GLN A 842 22.82 -14.75 -77.11
N MET A 843 22.64 -14.22 -78.32
CA MET A 843 21.54 -14.65 -79.19
C MET A 843 21.68 -16.12 -79.60
N SER A 844 22.92 -16.62 -79.80
CA SER A 844 23.16 -18.04 -80.07
C SER A 844 22.72 -18.92 -78.90
N ASN A 845 23.00 -18.50 -77.66
CA ASN A 845 22.55 -19.20 -76.45
C ASN A 845 21.02 -19.19 -76.32
N LEU A 846 20.39 -18.04 -76.60
CA LEU A 846 18.92 -17.91 -76.61
C LEU A 846 18.28 -18.88 -77.62
N TYR A 847 18.75 -18.88 -78.86
CA TYR A 847 18.22 -19.79 -79.89
C TYR A 847 18.48 -21.26 -79.57
N THR A 848 19.64 -21.58 -79.00
CA THR A 848 19.94 -22.94 -78.53
C THR A 848 18.99 -23.37 -77.42
N PHE A 849 18.64 -22.46 -76.51
CA PHE A 849 17.65 -22.71 -75.46
C PHE A 849 16.25 -22.96 -76.06
N ILE A 850 15.79 -22.07 -76.94
CA ILE A 850 14.51 -22.21 -77.64
C ILE A 850 14.46 -23.55 -78.41
N TRP A 851 15.54 -23.93 -79.09
CA TRP A 851 15.62 -25.20 -79.81
C TRP A 851 15.48 -26.43 -78.91
N LYS A 852 16.09 -26.40 -77.72
CA LYS A 852 15.96 -27.50 -76.74
C LYS A 852 14.54 -27.62 -76.22
N GLU A 853 13.90 -26.51 -75.91
CA GLU A 853 12.51 -26.48 -75.40
C GLU A 853 11.45 -26.75 -76.48
N MET A 854 11.76 -26.52 -77.76
CA MET A 854 10.90 -26.96 -78.87
C MET A 854 10.63 -28.47 -78.88
N ALA A 855 11.51 -29.27 -78.29
CA ALA A 855 11.31 -30.72 -78.16
C ALA A 855 10.10 -31.08 -77.27
N THR A 856 9.70 -30.20 -76.34
CA THR A 856 8.59 -30.45 -75.39
C THR A 856 7.26 -29.84 -75.85
N SER A 857 7.27 -28.71 -76.59
CA SER A 857 6.06 -27.94 -76.92
C SER A 857 6.09 -27.27 -78.31
N ARG A 858 6.45 -28.05 -79.34
CA ARG A 858 6.72 -27.60 -80.72
C ARG A 858 5.67 -26.64 -81.32
N HIS A 859 4.37 -26.99 -81.26
CA HIS A 859 3.33 -26.25 -82.01
C HIS A 859 3.15 -24.78 -81.60
N LYS A 860 3.08 -24.48 -80.29
CA LYS A 860 2.91 -23.10 -79.76
C LYS A 860 4.12 -22.21 -80.09
N ILE A 861 5.31 -22.77 -79.99
CA ILE A 861 6.57 -22.06 -80.22
C ILE A 861 6.77 -21.78 -81.72
N THR A 862 6.46 -22.75 -82.58
CA THR A 862 6.56 -22.56 -84.03
C THR A 862 5.62 -21.47 -84.53
N GLU A 863 4.39 -21.39 -84.03
CA GLU A 863 3.42 -20.39 -84.49
C GLU A 863 3.86 -18.94 -84.18
N GLU A 864 4.37 -18.69 -82.97
CA GLU A 864 4.90 -17.36 -82.57
C GLU A 864 6.21 -16.99 -83.29
N LEU A 865 7.08 -17.96 -83.61
CA LEU A 865 8.32 -17.70 -84.34
C LEU A 865 8.10 -17.46 -85.84
N HIS A 866 7.11 -18.12 -86.46
CA HIS A 866 6.78 -17.92 -87.88
C HIS A 866 5.98 -16.63 -88.10
N SER A 867 5.15 -16.22 -87.13
CA SER A 867 4.32 -15.01 -87.24
C SER A 867 5.02 -13.71 -86.86
N GLY A 868 6.22 -13.77 -86.26
CA GLY A 868 6.93 -12.61 -85.72
C GLY A 868 8.35 -12.41 -86.26
N SER A 869 8.83 -11.17 -86.24
CA SER A 869 10.25 -10.85 -86.44
C SER A 869 11.08 -11.34 -85.25
N CYS A 870 11.58 -12.57 -85.31
CA CYS A 870 12.19 -13.25 -84.17
C CYS A 870 13.70 -13.52 -84.35
N VAL A 871 14.26 -13.20 -85.52
CA VAL A 871 15.67 -13.42 -85.83
C VAL A 871 16.44 -12.10 -85.76
N PHE A 872 17.28 -11.95 -84.74
CA PHE A 872 18.20 -10.83 -84.59
C PHE A 872 19.33 -10.87 -85.64
N VAL A 873 19.54 -9.73 -86.29
CA VAL A 873 20.62 -9.50 -87.25
C VAL A 873 21.34 -8.19 -86.91
N PRO A 874 22.66 -8.21 -86.67
CA PRO A 874 23.42 -6.99 -86.35
C PRO A 874 23.62 -6.10 -87.58
N TYR A 875 23.67 -4.78 -87.39
CA TYR A 875 23.94 -3.83 -88.48
C TYR A 875 25.40 -3.88 -88.96
N ALA A 876 26.32 -4.27 -88.08
CA ALA A 876 27.74 -4.41 -88.37
C ALA A 876 28.32 -5.63 -87.66
N SER A 877 29.31 -6.29 -88.28
CA SER A 877 30.07 -7.36 -87.65
C SER A 877 30.97 -6.79 -86.56
N GLY A 878 30.77 -7.22 -85.31
CA GLY A 878 31.66 -6.85 -84.18
C GLY A 878 33.07 -7.45 -84.32
N SER A 879 34.03 -6.95 -83.54
CA SER A 879 35.40 -7.49 -83.48
C SER A 879 35.48 -8.88 -82.83
N SER A 880 34.58 -9.16 -81.89
CA SER A 880 34.38 -10.43 -81.20
C SER A 880 32.90 -10.82 -81.22
N ARG A 881 32.60 -12.13 -81.14
CA ARG A 881 31.22 -12.63 -80.99
C ARG A 881 30.57 -12.27 -79.65
N GLU A 882 31.38 -11.82 -78.70
CA GLU A 882 30.93 -11.35 -77.39
C GLU A 882 30.59 -9.86 -77.36
N ASP A 883 31.01 -9.09 -78.39
CA ASP A 883 30.75 -7.66 -78.44
C ASP A 883 29.25 -7.39 -78.60
N VAL A 884 28.75 -6.47 -77.76
CA VAL A 884 27.36 -6.02 -77.83
C VAL A 884 27.21 -5.04 -78.99
N VAL A 885 26.56 -5.48 -80.06
CA VAL A 885 26.37 -4.71 -81.29
C VAL A 885 24.91 -4.33 -81.50
N PRO A 886 24.62 -3.15 -82.09
CA PRO A 886 23.26 -2.77 -82.45
C PRO A 886 22.78 -3.57 -83.68
N GLY A 887 21.53 -3.99 -83.67
CA GLY A 887 20.88 -4.73 -84.74
C GLY A 887 19.36 -4.58 -84.73
N MET A 888 18.71 -5.39 -85.56
CA MET A 888 17.26 -5.43 -85.69
C MET A 888 16.75 -6.87 -85.72
N PHE A 889 15.49 -7.06 -85.34
CA PHE A 889 14.81 -8.34 -85.52
C PHE A 889 14.11 -8.38 -86.88
N LEU A 890 14.34 -9.44 -87.63
CA LEU A 890 13.77 -9.69 -88.95
C LEU A 890 12.88 -10.95 -88.94
N SER A 891 11.93 -11.02 -89.86
CA SER A 891 11.06 -12.17 -90.03
C SER A 891 11.78 -13.31 -90.78
N PRO A 892 11.40 -14.58 -90.57
CA PRO A 892 11.99 -15.70 -91.31
C PRO A 892 11.85 -15.59 -92.85
N GLU A 893 10.84 -14.87 -93.34
CA GLU A 893 10.61 -14.65 -94.77
C GLU A 893 11.61 -13.67 -95.42
N GLU A 894 12.16 -12.76 -94.60
CA GLU A 894 13.10 -11.71 -95.00
C GLU A 894 14.57 -12.20 -95.02
N ILE A 895 14.83 -13.44 -94.65
CA ILE A 895 16.19 -13.95 -94.41
C ILE A 895 16.38 -15.31 -95.10
N CYS A 896 17.62 -15.67 -95.44
CA CYS A 896 17.98 -17.00 -95.94
C CYS A 896 19.18 -17.57 -95.18
N TRP A 897 19.30 -18.89 -95.12
CA TRP A 897 20.43 -19.54 -94.47
C TRP A 897 21.75 -19.22 -95.18
N HIS A 898 21.83 -19.49 -96.48
CA HIS A 898 23.01 -19.18 -97.30
C HIS A 898 22.60 -18.78 -98.72
N ASP A 899 23.41 -17.91 -99.36
CA ASP A 899 23.26 -17.57 -100.77
C ASP A 899 24.37 -18.25 -101.58
N PRO A 900 24.07 -19.31 -102.35
CA PRO A 900 25.07 -20.00 -103.17
C PRO A 900 25.59 -19.15 -104.34
N THR A 901 24.97 -18.00 -104.63
CA THR A 901 25.29 -17.14 -105.78
C THR A 901 26.24 -15.98 -105.44
N GLY A 902 26.39 -15.62 -104.16
CA GLY A 902 27.20 -14.48 -103.70
C GLY A 902 26.71 -13.11 -104.18
N CYS A 903 25.52 -13.03 -104.78
CA CYS A 903 24.99 -11.80 -105.38
C CYS A 903 24.58 -10.77 -104.32
N LEU A 904 24.15 -11.23 -103.14
CA LEU A 904 23.76 -10.37 -102.03
C LEU A 904 24.96 -9.62 -101.40
N ASP A 905 26.14 -10.24 -101.36
CA ASP A 905 27.36 -9.62 -100.86
C ASP A 905 27.90 -8.54 -101.83
N GLN A 906 27.78 -8.77 -103.15
CA GLN A 906 28.17 -7.80 -104.17
C GLN A 906 27.27 -6.54 -104.17
N ILE A 907 25.98 -6.67 -103.87
CA ILE A 907 25.06 -5.52 -103.78
C ILE A 907 25.38 -4.64 -102.57
N LYS A 908 25.80 -5.24 -101.45
CA LYS A 908 26.27 -4.50 -100.26
C LYS A 908 27.51 -3.66 -100.55
N GLU A 909 28.41 -4.14 -101.40
CA GLU A 909 29.60 -3.39 -101.84
C GLU A 909 29.27 -2.24 -102.80
N ILE A 910 28.22 -2.38 -103.64
CA ILE A 910 27.86 -1.41 -104.67
C ILE A 910 27.02 -0.24 -104.12
N ASN A 911 26.22 -0.45 -103.06
CA ASN A 911 25.33 0.60 -102.54
C ASN A 911 25.37 0.76 -101.00
N PRO A 912 26.50 1.24 -100.43
CA PRO A 912 26.68 1.37 -98.98
C PRO A 912 25.80 2.46 -98.31
N GLN A 913 25.18 3.37 -99.07
CA GLN A 913 24.46 4.55 -98.54
C GLN A 913 22.92 4.41 -98.49
N SER A 914 22.34 3.30 -98.94
CA SER A 914 20.87 3.08 -98.90
C SER A 914 20.34 2.45 -97.61
N SER A 915 21.21 2.18 -96.63
CA SER A 915 20.87 1.48 -95.38
C SER A 915 20.45 2.40 -94.23
N LEU A 916 20.30 3.70 -94.47
CA LEU A 916 20.01 4.67 -93.42
C LEU A 916 18.96 5.66 -93.94
N THR A 917 17.76 5.64 -93.35
CA THR A 917 16.78 6.74 -93.20
C THR A 917 15.48 6.86 -94.01
N GLU A 918 15.10 5.98 -94.95
CA GLU A 918 13.72 6.05 -95.50
C GLU A 918 12.94 4.74 -95.47
N VAL A 919 11.79 4.80 -94.79
CA VAL A 919 10.74 3.78 -94.66
C VAL A 919 10.18 3.47 -96.06
N THR A 920 10.85 2.59 -96.78
CA THR A 920 10.27 1.84 -97.91
C THR A 920 10.85 0.42 -97.88
N HIS A 921 9.95 -0.57 -97.86
CA HIS A 921 10.27 -2.00 -97.81
C HIS A 921 11.36 -2.38 -98.83
N CYS A 922 12.59 -2.61 -98.34
CA CYS A 922 13.69 -3.14 -99.14
C CYS A 922 13.90 -4.62 -98.76
N PRO A 923 13.59 -5.60 -99.66
CA PRO A 923 13.72 -7.02 -99.35
C PRO A 923 15.16 -7.47 -99.64
N LEU A 924 16.13 -6.99 -98.87
CA LEU A 924 17.50 -7.50 -98.92
C LEU A 924 17.63 -8.70 -97.98
N LYS A 925 17.54 -9.91 -98.54
CA LYS A 925 17.70 -11.16 -97.78
C LYS A 925 19.12 -11.24 -97.21
N MET A 926 19.27 -11.17 -95.90
CA MET A 926 20.55 -11.37 -95.22
C MET A 926 20.88 -12.88 -95.12
N THR A 927 22.17 -13.23 -95.10
CA THR A 927 22.64 -14.61 -94.94
C THR A 927 22.98 -14.92 -93.48
N LEU A 928 22.30 -15.91 -92.88
CA LEU A 928 22.50 -16.27 -91.45
C LEU A 928 23.72 -17.17 -91.21
N SER A 929 24.19 -17.92 -92.21
CA SER A 929 25.33 -18.85 -92.07
C SER A 929 26.60 -18.16 -91.59
N ASN A 930 26.78 -16.88 -91.93
CA ASN A 930 27.93 -16.07 -91.51
C ASN A 930 27.81 -15.56 -90.07
N ILE A 931 26.58 -15.44 -89.56
CA ILE A 931 26.28 -14.86 -88.26
C ILE A 931 26.13 -15.97 -87.20
N TYR A 932 25.40 -17.03 -87.51
CA TYR A 932 25.08 -18.16 -86.61
C TYR A 932 25.45 -19.53 -87.19
N PRO A 933 26.72 -19.81 -87.53
CA PRO A 933 27.09 -21.03 -88.27
C PRO A 933 26.74 -22.36 -87.57
N GLY A 934 26.55 -22.35 -86.24
CA GLY A 934 26.26 -23.54 -85.44
C GLY A 934 24.78 -23.91 -85.31
N LEU A 935 23.84 -23.15 -85.90
CA LEU A 935 22.40 -23.32 -85.70
C LEU A 935 21.56 -23.57 -86.98
N PRO A 936 22.04 -24.33 -88.00
CA PRO A 936 21.28 -24.54 -89.24
C PRO A 936 19.90 -25.16 -89.01
N TYR A 937 19.85 -26.24 -88.23
CA TYR A 937 18.62 -26.99 -87.96
C TYR A 937 17.57 -26.15 -87.22
N PHE A 938 17.98 -25.29 -86.29
CA PHE A 938 17.04 -24.41 -85.58
C PHE A 938 16.39 -23.40 -86.53
N PHE A 939 17.18 -22.74 -87.38
CA PHE A 939 16.64 -21.70 -88.27
C PHE A 939 15.85 -22.29 -89.43
N ILE A 940 16.32 -23.39 -90.04
CA ILE A 940 15.67 -24.02 -91.20
C ILE A 940 14.45 -24.83 -90.75
N ASP A 941 14.62 -25.81 -89.84
CA ASP A 941 13.54 -26.74 -89.47
C ASP A 941 12.63 -26.21 -88.34
N GLY A 942 13.13 -25.28 -87.52
CA GLY A 942 12.41 -24.71 -86.37
C GLY A 942 11.71 -23.39 -86.68
N CYS A 943 12.41 -22.44 -87.32
CA CYS A 943 11.88 -21.10 -87.61
C CYS A 943 11.32 -20.94 -89.04
N GLY A 944 11.51 -21.93 -89.92
CA GLY A 944 11.03 -21.88 -91.31
C GLY A 944 11.83 -20.93 -92.21
N VAL A 945 13.09 -20.65 -91.86
CA VAL A 945 13.98 -19.85 -92.72
C VAL A 945 14.34 -20.67 -93.97
N TYR A 946 14.21 -20.07 -95.14
CA TYR A 946 14.56 -20.74 -96.39
C TYR A 946 16.05 -21.08 -96.46
N GLU A 947 16.39 -22.33 -96.79
CA GLU A 947 17.77 -22.78 -96.94
C GLU A 947 18.52 -21.98 -98.03
N THR A 948 17.82 -21.67 -99.13
CA THR A 948 18.28 -20.78 -100.21
C THR A 948 17.16 -19.79 -100.58
N PRO A 949 17.49 -18.59 -101.12
CA PRO A 949 16.48 -17.63 -101.52
C PRO A 949 15.49 -18.20 -102.57
N PRO A 950 14.17 -18.05 -102.39
CA PRO A 950 13.18 -18.48 -103.39
C PRO A 950 13.34 -17.68 -104.68
N LEU A 951 13.01 -18.32 -105.81
CA LEU A 951 13.23 -17.83 -107.17
C LEU A 951 12.65 -16.42 -107.44
N ARG A 952 11.51 -16.09 -106.80
CA ARG A 952 10.88 -14.76 -106.83
C ARG A 952 11.76 -13.66 -106.24
N SER A 953 12.57 -13.96 -105.23
CA SER A 953 13.49 -13.01 -104.60
C SER A 953 14.67 -12.69 -105.52
N TYR A 954 15.22 -13.66 -106.25
CA TYR A 954 16.27 -13.41 -107.26
C TYR A 954 15.77 -12.51 -108.40
N LEU A 955 14.51 -12.65 -108.82
CA LEU A 955 13.88 -11.75 -109.80
C LEU A 955 13.74 -10.31 -109.28
N GLN A 956 13.45 -10.15 -107.99
CA GLN A 956 13.30 -8.84 -107.35
C GLN A 956 14.66 -8.14 -107.16
N ILE A 957 15.70 -8.92 -106.83
CA ILE A 957 17.09 -8.47 -106.80
C ILE A 957 17.57 -8.00 -108.19
N LEU A 958 17.23 -8.75 -109.25
CA LEU A 958 17.50 -8.36 -110.64
C LEU A 958 16.78 -7.06 -111.01
N LEU A 959 15.53 -6.89 -110.59
CA LEU A 959 14.76 -5.66 -110.82
C LEU A 959 15.43 -4.46 -110.15
N GLN A 960 15.90 -4.59 -108.91
CA GLN A 960 16.62 -3.51 -108.21
C GLN A 960 17.99 -3.21 -108.85
N LEU A 961 18.77 -4.24 -109.19
CA LEU A 961 20.05 -4.06 -109.89
C LEU A 961 19.86 -3.27 -111.20
N SER A 962 18.76 -3.53 -111.93
CA SER A 962 18.43 -2.80 -113.16
C SER A 962 18.08 -1.33 -112.95
N THR A 963 17.64 -0.95 -111.75
CA THR A 963 17.30 0.44 -111.41
C THR A 963 18.49 1.26 -110.89
N VAL A 964 19.54 0.61 -110.38
CA VAL A 964 20.66 1.27 -109.67
C VAL A 964 21.97 1.27 -110.49
N THR A 965 22.14 0.38 -111.48
CA THR A 965 23.42 0.22 -112.19
C THR A 965 23.29 0.31 -113.72
N LEU A 966 24.29 0.90 -114.39
CA LEU A 966 24.36 0.93 -115.86
C LEU A 966 24.58 -0.49 -116.43
N PRO A 967 24.00 -0.84 -117.59
CA PRO A 967 24.08 -2.20 -118.17
C PRO A 967 25.50 -2.76 -118.32
N SER A 968 26.51 -1.90 -118.49
CA SER A 968 27.92 -2.28 -118.59
C SER A 968 28.55 -2.74 -117.27
N GLN A 969 28.04 -2.26 -116.13
CA GLN A 969 28.49 -2.67 -114.78
C GLN A 969 27.67 -3.86 -114.25
N ALA A 970 26.42 -4.00 -114.70
CA ALA A 970 25.55 -5.12 -114.36
C ALA A 970 25.88 -6.42 -115.12
N ALA A 971 26.69 -6.37 -116.19
CA ALA A 971 26.94 -7.53 -117.06
C ALA A 971 27.49 -8.75 -116.30
N ASN A 972 28.50 -8.58 -115.44
CA ASN A 972 29.08 -9.68 -114.66
C ASN A 972 28.08 -10.27 -113.64
N ALA A 973 27.35 -9.41 -112.93
CA ALA A 973 26.31 -9.84 -111.99
C ALA A 973 25.14 -10.54 -112.71
N SER A 974 24.73 -10.02 -113.88
CA SER A 974 23.65 -10.59 -114.70
C SER A 974 24.01 -11.95 -115.29
N ILE A 975 25.28 -12.19 -115.67
CA ILE A 975 25.77 -13.49 -116.15
C ILE A 975 25.83 -14.50 -114.99
N LEU A 976 26.33 -14.11 -113.83
CA LEU A 976 26.32 -14.94 -112.61
C LEU A 976 24.91 -15.29 -112.15
N LEU A 977 23.97 -14.34 -112.19
CA LEU A 977 22.55 -14.56 -111.88
C LEU A 977 21.86 -15.44 -112.93
N SER A 978 22.18 -15.28 -114.22
CA SER A 978 21.64 -16.13 -115.29
C SER A 978 22.14 -17.57 -115.18
N LEU A 979 23.44 -17.76 -114.91
CA LEU A 979 24.02 -19.08 -114.65
C LEU A 979 23.45 -19.72 -113.38
N SER A 980 23.16 -18.91 -112.35
CA SER A 980 22.54 -19.36 -111.11
C SER A 980 21.06 -19.73 -111.29
N LEU A 981 20.29 -18.93 -112.04
CA LEU A 981 18.91 -19.27 -112.45
C LEU A 981 18.88 -20.55 -113.27
N ILE A 982 19.85 -20.77 -114.17
CA ILE A 982 20.01 -22.02 -114.90
C ILE A 982 20.34 -23.17 -113.94
N LYS A 983 21.22 -22.98 -112.95
CA LYS A 983 21.55 -23.98 -111.91
C LYS A 983 20.34 -24.34 -111.04
N ILE A 984 19.52 -23.36 -110.66
CA ILE A 984 18.30 -23.56 -109.86
C ILE A 984 17.19 -24.21 -110.70
N LEU A 985 17.03 -23.82 -111.97
CA LEU A 985 16.10 -24.46 -112.90
C LEU A 985 16.52 -25.91 -113.21
N LEU A 986 17.84 -26.17 -113.30
CA LEU A 986 18.40 -27.52 -113.43
C LEU A 986 18.18 -28.35 -112.15
N SER A 987 18.27 -27.76 -110.96
CA SER A 987 17.99 -28.48 -109.70
C SER A 987 16.49 -28.71 -109.47
N LEU A 988 15.60 -27.83 -109.95
CA LEU A 988 14.14 -28.02 -109.89
C LEU A 988 13.62 -29.01 -110.94
N SER A 989 14.33 -29.17 -112.06
CA SER A 989 14.12 -30.24 -113.04
C SER A 989 14.48 -31.63 -112.49
N THR A 990 15.19 -31.67 -111.37
CA THR A 990 15.56 -32.86 -110.62
C THR A 990 15.02 -32.72 -109.20
N ASN A 991 13.69 -32.69 -109.04
CA ASN A 991 13.12 -32.99 -107.72
C ASN A 991 13.61 -34.36 -107.24
#